data_AF-G4T8J9-F1
#
_entry.id   AF-G4T8J9-F1
#
_cell.length_a   1.000
_cell.length_b   1.000
_cell.length_c   1.000
_cell.angle_alpha   90.00
_cell.angle_beta   90.00
_cell.angle_gamma   90.00
#
_symmetry.space_group_name_H-M   'P 1'
#
loop_
_entity.id
_entity.type
_entity.pdbx_description
1 polymer ?
#
loop_
_entity_poly.entity_id
_entity_poly.type
_entity_poly.pdbx_seq_one_letter_code
_entity_poly.pdbx_strand_id
1 'polypeptide(L)'
;MHIVSTYLPPTAASHAVKCNLGDDLLVVARINRLDLYMLRSTGIQHVSSLELLPRVVALHEISPEDGVSALLAITDHPDCSALVLEYSPKQRNLVVSSSQKLVLPYGRPLSGCVNCAISPDGRHAAIALFQGTMTILSFTREKGVARIARKVDSAIRELLLLSFAFLPLPAQDGIAISLLHKSYTGSRHISTRGVDLDTLDISAEGSSIELREEDEPTRMICVPRAASKPGGLLLFGPDCTIFYQADKLHKMQSPAKSRRTSTRQPDLYEEWKYSDVSGYGFIDESRLLLSDKYGKLVLLALDNDPKKIPAGAINIHLLGEASAGSCIAYLNAGVIFIGSETGDSQLMKITSSGKLEVIDTFSNTAPIADAVLADLDNTGDHVVVTCSGNGRTGSLRTIRSGANIEELASMETSIPIKNIFPLQETSGTSHLYMLISYDQETKLVDAREAPRLSELSAHQFPGVAREFPTLAAGNVRRTIFDTTTLAVQVTTRAAILFDVQSGAEYCRWSGSITTASVSGDAVCLGLRGGKVIALKVDIEAAKLVTQAERNFDKEISTLSIEPIQSGEVTSNVVVIGFWEDFLVKICQLHNLAQVGEDIETPHTPHSVLAWNFGDRKEGLYLLVGTGNGHILSVKLKETKNRVLATSRRTVVLGDRPVLLHRCSIAGAEVIMATGSRAMLLSWSNGRIAQHHVNIKNIESVAPFTSSAFGDALIFKLTKGLSIARIGKLEKLKIDSVSLGYDVPNTLAYHPDIKAFAVGCLRTEPSLNGASDNIGSSFKLIDALTFEFLNSHSFPPNEEVTKVIVGDLVMGDKQERYIIVGTAIWEDEEGSEPTKGRILLFRASLSKGMQVGSGAANAPPPVLTLVLEQDIPGSAVGLAVVDHRLAIIVNTIVVVYELRRTQTAQGLELKAVDQWIHNYAIWSIVPAGDSRVVIGDALQSATTLRWNGTKLEVVAKDWTTVNSLNVTADETYVIQSDIDGNLMSYKPEPPILQQTGHYHFGETISCLVPGSIRSRSNQNGSIVAAKHVLLTPGGRISLIQEILDEEKEMTLLAIERNMSAALKAERDHYDVGSWRAPHVNTRRVITSEEPLQSYGFLDGDILSHALELDPDSEMAKRLLNGSREAEKLDMTFSEVRGLLEEVLAV
;
A
#
# COMPACT_ATOMS: atom_id res chain seq x y z
N MET A 1 -21.03 -17.15 -2.63
CA MET A 1 -20.90 -15.77 -2.09
C MET A 1 -19.50 -15.21 -2.38
N HIS A 2 -19.26 -13.90 -2.20
CA HIS A 2 -17.96 -13.27 -2.39
C HIS A 2 -17.35 -12.75 -1.08
N ILE A 3 -16.02 -12.67 -0.98
CA ILE A 3 -15.29 -11.97 0.08
C ILE A 3 -14.55 -10.80 -0.55
N VAL A 4 -14.65 -9.62 0.07
CA VAL A 4 -13.87 -8.43 -0.33
C VAL A 4 -12.82 -8.16 0.74
N SER A 5 -11.55 -8.19 0.37
CA SER A 5 -10.43 -7.98 1.31
C SER A 5 -9.46 -6.93 0.80
N THR A 6 -8.97 -6.07 1.69
CA THR A 6 -8.00 -5.03 1.34
C THR A 6 -6.60 -5.64 1.16
N TYR A 7 -6.06 -5.51 -0.05
CA TYR A 7 -4.69 -5.93 -0.37
C TYR A 7 -3.68 -4.81 -0.09
N LEU A 8 -3.98 -3.59 -0.53
CA LEU A 8 -3.23 -2.36 -0.24
C LEU A 8 -4.20 -1.32 0.35
N PRO A 9 -3.98 -0.80 1.56
CA PRO A 9 -4.81 0.25 2.13
C PRO A 9 -4.66 1.58 1.37
N PRO A 10 -5.58 2.54 1.56
CA PRO A 10 -5.48 3.86 0.95
C PRO A 10 -4.14 4.55 1.23
N THR A 11 -3.56 5.14 0.19
CA THR A 11 -2.25 5.79 0.28
C THR A 11 -2.34 7.31 0.13
N ALA A 12 -3.42 7.85 -0.44
CA ALA A 12 -3.67 9.29 -0.55
C ALA A 12 -3.72 9.95 0.83
N ALA A 13 -2.90 10.99 1.07
CA ALA A 13 -2.94 11.77 2.30
C ALA A 13 -3.77 13.04 2.08
N SER A 14 -4.92 13.15 2.74
CA SER A 14 -5.84 14.27 2.57
C SER A 14 -5.57 15.40 3.57
N HIS A 15 -5.31 15.03 4.83
CA HIS A 15 -5.10 15.97 5.92
C HIS A 15 -3.92 15.54 6.79
N ALA A 16 -3.24 16.51 7.38
CA ALA A 16 -2.18 16.27 8.35
C ALA A 16 -2.20 17.37 9.41
N VAL A 17 -2.05 16.98 10.67
CA VAL A 17 -1.99 17.91 11.79
C VAL A 17 -0.89 17.51 12.74
N LYS A 18 -0.01 18.47 13.05
CA LYS A 18 0.87 18.38 14.21
C LYS A 18 0.08 18.80 15.43
N CYS A 19 0.04 17.97 16.47
CA CYS A 19 -0.73 18.24 17.69
C CYS A 19 0.03 17.79 18.93
N ASN A 20 -0.29 18.41 20.07
CA ASN A 20 0.24 18.02 21.37
C ASN A 20 -0.87 17.30 22.17
N LEU A 21 -0.95 15.99 21.98
CA LEU A 21 -1.91 15.12 22.68
C LEU A 21 -1.30 14.52 23.97
N GLY A 22 -0.31 15.20 24.56
CA GLY A 22 0.51 14.75 25.69
C GLY A 22 1.95 14.44 25.27
N ASP A 23 2.14 14.10 24.00
CA ASP A 23 3.42 14.06 23.28
C ASP A 23 3.28 14.88 21.99
N ASP A 24 4.40 15.36 21.44
CA ASP A 24 4.44 15.98 20.10
C ASP A 24 4.27 14.91 19.02
N LEU A 25 3.08 14.90 18.39
CA LEU A 25 2.66 13.88 17.44
C LEU A 25 2.25 14.50 16.10
N LEU A 26 2.39 13.72 15.04
CA LEU A 26 1.84 14.02 13.72
C LEU A 26 0.75 12.99 13.41
N VAL A 27 -0.46 13.46 13.12
CA VAL A 27 -1.56 12.62 12.66
C VAL A 27 -1.83 12.90 11.20
N VAL A 28 -1.87 11.86 10.38
CA VAL A 28 -2.13 11.96 8.93
C VAL A 28 -3.40 11.18 8.61
N ALA A 29 -4.37 11.83 7.99
CA ALA A 29 -5.56 11.19 7.47
C ALA A 29 -5.32 10.67 6.05
N ARG A 30 -5.49 9.37 5.87
CA ARG A 30 -5.50 8.67 4.57
C ARG A 30 -6.89 8.14 4.29
N ILE A 31 -7.71 8.95 3.63
CA ILE A 31 -9.13 8.67 3.32
C ILE A 31 -9.94 8.33 4.57
N ASN A 32 -10.04 7.07 4.96
CA ASN A 32 -10.79 6.60 6.12
C ASN A 32 -9.88 6.06 7.25
N ARG A 33 -8.57 6.33 7.19
CA ARG A 33 -7.60 5.85 8.16
C ARG A 33 -6.79 7.01 8.74
N LEU A 34 -6.59 7.02 10.05
CA LEU A 34 -5.74 7.99 10.74
C LEU A 34 -4.43 7.31 11.16
N ASP A 35 -3.33 7.70 10.54
CA ASP A 35 -1.99 7.24 10.90
C ASP A 35 -1.37 8.16 11.95
N LEU A 36 -0.89 7.57 13.05
CA LEU A 36 -0.20 8.27 14.11
C LEU A 36 1.32 8.10 13.96
N TYR A 37 2.04 9.23 13.90
CA TYR A 37 3.49 9.28 13.85
C TYR A 37 4.06 10.02 15.06
N MET A 38 5.11 9.45 15.65
CA MET A 38 5.90 10.09 16.70
C MET A 38 7.10 10.81 16.07
N LEU A 39 7.35 12.04 16.51
CA LEU A 39 8.46 12.83 16.03
C LEU A 39 9.77 12.36 16.69
N ARG A 40 10.78 12.04 15.88
CA ARG A 40 12.15 11.70 16.33
C ARG A 40 13.15 12.69 15.76
N SER A 41 14.36 12.70 16.32
CA SER A 41 15.47 13.53 15.83
C SER A 41 15.90 13.20 14.39
N THR A 42 15.69 11.96 13.96
CA THR A 42 16.07 11.45 12.63
C THR A 42 14.92 11.41 11.62
N GLY A 43 13.71 11.84 11.97
CA GLY A 43 12.53 11.76 11.10
C GLY A 43 11.24 11.47 11.88
N ILE A 44 10.27 10.83 11.22
CA ILE A 44 9.01 10.43 11.84
C ILE A 44 8.92 8.91 11.92
N GLN A 45 8.33 8.38 12.99
CA GLN A 45 8.10 6.94 13.16
C GLN A 45 6.61 6.65 13.27
N HIS A 46 6.10 5.77 12.40
CA HIS A 46 4.74 5.26 12.52
C HIS A 46 4.56 4.47 13.83
N VAL A 47 3.48 4.74 14.56
CA VAL A 47 3.18 4.14 15.85
C VAL A 47 1.97 3.22 15.77
N SER A 48 0.86 3.74 15.24
CA SER A 48 -0.42 3.04 15.17
C SER A 48 -1.29 3.64 14.08
N SER A 49 -2.35 2.93 13.70
CA SER A 49 -3.39 3.45 12.82
C SER A 49 -4.77 3.19 13.40
N LEU A 50 -5.67 4.15 13.24
CA LEU A 50 -7.08 4.02 13.58
C LEU A 50 -7.89 4.04 12.28
N GLU A 51 -8.59 2.95 12.00
CA GLU A 51 -9.49 2.86 10.86
C GLU A 51 -10.88 3.34 11.25
N LEU A 52 -11.46 4.14 10.36
CA LEU A 52 -12.82 4.66 10.41
C LEU A 52 -13.59 4.06 9.22
N LEU A 53 -14.91 3.97 9.35
CA LEU A 53 -15.74 3.49 8.25
C LEU A 53 -15.83 4.53 7.13
N PRO A 54 -16.24 5.79 7.39
CA PRO A 54 -16.37 6.80 6.34
C PRO A 54 -15.08 7.61 6.15
N ARG A 55 -14.96 8.26 4.98
CA ARG A 55 -13.85 9.17 4.65
C ARG A 55 -13.78 10.35 5.62
N VAL A 56 -12.58 10.76 6.01
CA VAL A 56 -12.28 11.97 6.77
C VAL A 56 -12.20 13.17 5.84
N VAL A 57 -13.03 14.17 6.10
CA VAL A 57 -13.12 15.43 5.33
C VAL A 57 -12.53 16.64 6.04
N ALA A 58 -12.31 16.54 7.36
CA ALA A 58 -11.56 17.54 8.11
C ALA A 58 -10.88 16.92 9.33
N LEU A 59 -9.71 17.45 9.67
CA LEU A 59 -8.90 17.03 10.79
C LEU A 59 -8.28 18.25 11.47
N HIS A 60 -8.60 18.49 12.74
CA HIS A 60 -8.11 19.66 13.47
C HIS A 60 -7.76 19.36 14.93
N GLU A 61 -6.74 20.04 15.45
CA GLU A 61 -6.49 20.10 16.89
C GLU A 61 -7.53 21.00 17.56
N ILE A 62 -8.05 20.57 18.71
CA ILE A 62 -8.99 21.32 19.54
C ILE A 62 -8.46 21.45 20.96
N SER A 63 -8.84 22.54 21.64
CA SER A 63 -8.40 22.89 22.99
C SER A 63 -9.63 23.08 23.90
N PRO A 64 -10.30 21.99 24.33
CA PRO A 64 -11.54 22.06 25.12
C PRO A 64 -11.37 22.80 26.45
N GLU A 65 -10.20 22.73 27.09
CA GLU A 65 -9.81 23.49 28.28
C GLU A 65 -8.28 23.68 28.29
N ASP A 66 -7.75 24.54 29.16
CA ASP A 66 -6.31 24.81 29.27
C ASP A 66 -5.56 23.53 29.70
N GLY A 67 -4.75 22.95 28.81
CA GLY A 67 -4.04 21.70 29.08
C GLY A 67 -3.66 20.93 27.82
N VAL A 68 -3.80 19.60 27.87
CA VAL A 68 -3.53 18.70 26.73
C VAL A 68 -4.63 18.89 25.68
N SER A 69 -4.26 19.00 24.41
CA SER A 69 -5.20 19.11 23.30
C SER A 69 -5.96 17.81 23.05
N ALA A 70 -7.02 17.88 22.27
CA ALA A 70 -7.66 16.71 21.67
C ALA A 70 -7.72 16.90 20.15
N LEU A 71 -8.14 15.87 19.44
CA LEU A 71 -8.23 15.88 17.99
C LEU A 71 -9.69 15.75 17.55
N LEU A 72 -10.12 16.58 16.60
CA LEU A 72 -11.43 16.51 15.97
C LEU A 72 -11.28 15.97 14.55
N ALA A 73 -11.98 14.87 14.25
CA ALA A 73 -12.14 14.35 12.90
C ALA A 73 -13.60 14.46 12.46
N ILE A 74 -13.84 14.99 11.27
CA ILE A 74 -15.16 15.05 10.63
C ILE A 74 -15.20 14.03 9.50
N THR A 75 -16.24 13.22 9.46
CA THR A 75 -16.44 12.20 8.43
C THR A 75 -17.45 12.65 7.36
N ASP A 76 -17.29 12.13 6.15
CA ASP A 76 -18.11 12.46 4.98
C ASP A 76 -19.49 11.76 5.01
N HIS A 77 -20.37 12.20 4.12
CA HIS A 77 -21.60 11.51 3.76
C HIS A 77 -21.29 10.07 3.29
N PRO A 78 -22.24 9.13 3.43
CA PRO A 78 -23.62 9.29 3.96
C PRO A 78 -23.72 9.24 5.50
N ASP A 79 -22.67 8.82 6.20
CA ASP A 79 -22.64 8.66 7.66
C ASP A 79 -21.77 9.73 8.35
N CYS A 80 -22.00 10.99 7.99
CA CYS A 80 -21.21 12.10 8.51
C CYS A 80 -21.35 12.27 10.03
N SER A 81 -20.21 12.39 10.70
CA SER A 81 -20.09 12.43 12.15
C SER A 81 -18.90 13.28 12.59
N ALA A 82 -19.00 13.89 13.77
CA ALA A 82 -17.90 14.52 14.48
C ALA A 82 -17.34 13.56 15.53
N LEU A 83 -16.05 13.24 15.43
CA LEU A 83 -15.35 12.34 16.33
C LEU A 83 -14.29 13.13 17.11
N VAL A 84 -14.34 13.08 18.43
CA VAL A 84 -13.27 13.58 19.30
C VAL A 84 -12.36 12.41 19.67
N LEU A 85 -11.07 12.61 19.47
CA LEU A 85 -10.02 11.61 19.57
C LEU A 85 -9.00 12.05 20.62
N GLU A 86 -8.56 11.10 21.44
CA GLU A 86 -7.48 11.28 22.41
C GLU A 86 -6.37 10.25 22.20
N TYR A 87 -5.15 10.60 22.58
CA TYR A 87 -4.03 9.68 22.58
C TYR A 87 -3.97 8.89 23.90
N SER A 88 -3.81 7.57 23.82
CA SER A 88 -3.60 6.71 24.98
C SER A 88 -2.11 6.33 25.08
N PRO A 89 -1.33 6.92 26.00
CA PRO A 89 0.11 6.62 26.12
C PRO A 89 0.40 5.15 26.49
N LYS A 90 -0.52 4.49 27.21
CA LYS A 90 -0.37 3.10 27.64
C LYS A 90 -0.46 2.12 26.46
N GLN A 91 -1.42 2.35 25.57
CA GLN A 91 -1.66 1.49 24.41
C GLN A 91 -0.96 2.01 23.14
N ARG A 92 -0.43 3.24 23.18
CA ARG A 92 0.19 3.96 22.06
C ARG A 92 -0.70 4.01 20.82
N ASN A 93 -1.99 4.30 21.01
CA ASN A 93 -2.99 4.40 19.95
C ASN A 93 -3.90 5.61 20.15
N LEU A 94 -4.65 5.95 19.10
CA LEU A 94 -5.75 6.92 19.17
C LEU A 94 -7.05 6.22 19.56
N VAL A 95 -7.81 6.85 20.45
CA VAL A 95 -9.10 6.35 20.93
C VAL A 95 -10.16 7.42 20.73
N VAL A 96 -11.33 7.04 20.20
CA VAL A 96 -12.49 7.93 20.08
C VAL A 96 -13.13 8.10 21.46
N SER A 97 -13.06 9.31 22.02
CA SER A 97 -13.61 9.65 23.33
C SER A 97 -15.08 10.11 23.27
N SER A 98 -15.49 10.70 22.14
CA SER A 98 -16.83 11.22 21.91
C SER A 98 -17.17 11.14 20.43
N SER A 99 -18.41 10.83 20.09
CA SER A 99 -18.93 10.78 18.73
C SER A 99 -20.31 11.44 18.66
N GLN A 100 -20.54 12.24 17.63
CA GLN A 100 -21.82 12.91 17.39
C GLN A 100 -22.19 12.85 15.90
N LYS A 101 -23.36 12.30 15.58
CA LYS A 101 -23.87 12.25 14.20
C LYS A 101 -24.25 13.63 13.69
N LEU A 102 -23.88 13.92 12.44
CA LEU A 102 -24.14 15.17 11.72
C LEU A 102 -25.11 15.00 10.53
N VAL A 103 -25.62 13.79 10.31
CA VAL A 103 -26.51 13.45 9.18
C VAL A 103 -27.79 14.30 9.18
N LEU A 104 -28.10 14.91 8.03
CA LEU A 104 -29.38 15.55 7.73
C LEU A 104 -30.13 14.73 6.66
N PRO A 105 -31.27 14.07 6.99
CA PRO A 105 -31.95 13.13 6.09
C PRO A 105 -32.37 13.68 4.72
N TYR A 106 -32.58 15.00 4.61
CA TYR A 106 -32.99 15.68 3.38
C TYR A 106 -32.03 16.80 2.98
N GLY A 107 -30.81 16.80 3.54
CA GLY A 107 -29.79 17.80 3.23
C GLY A 107 -29.19 17.55 1.85
N ARG A 108 -28.96 18.63 1.09
CA ARG A 108 -28.16 18.56 -0.15
C ARG A 108 -26.69 18.72 0.22
N PRO A 109 -25.80 17.77 -0.10
CA PRO A 109 -24.37 17.90 0.20
C PRO A 109 -23.77 19.18 -0.37
N LEU A 110 -22.90 19.80 0.41
CA LEU A 110 -22.09 20.94 -0.02
C LEU A 110 -20.79 20.43 -0.64
N SER A 111 -20.50 20.83 -1.87
CA SER A 111 -19.26 20.49 -2.58
C SER A 111 -18.38 21.72 -2.78
N GLY A 112 -17.05 21.51 -2.82
CA GLY A 112 -16.09 22.57 -3.15
C GLY A 112 -15.86 23.62 -2.06
N CYS A 113 -16.33 23.38 -0.83
CA CYS A 113 -16.12 24.27 0.32
C CYS A 113 -15.27 23.58 1.38
N VAL A 114 -14.55 24.37 2.20
CA VAL A 114 -13.91 23.88 3.43
C VAL A 114 -14.98 23.30 4.34
N ASN A 115 -14.81 22.09 4.87
CA ASN A 115 -15.87 21.43 5.64
C ASN A 115 -15.92 21.84 7.11
N CYS A 116 -14.79 22.26 7.69
CA CYS A 116 -14.70 22.62 9.10
C CYS A 116 -13.74 23.79 9.33
N ALA A 117 -14.08 24.68 10.27
CA ALA A 117 -13.18 25.67 10.81
C ALA A 117 -13.22 25.63 12.35
N ILE A 118 -12.08 25.88 12.99
CA ILE A 118 -11.95 25.95 14.45
C ILE A 118 -11.85 27.41 14.89
N SER A 119 -12.49 27.74 16.01
CA SER A 119 -12.40 29.07 16.60
C SER A 119 -10.98 29.36 17.11
N PRO A 120 -10.56 30.63 17.18
CA PRO A 120 -9.20 30.99 17.63
C PRO A 120 -8.85 30.51 19.04
N ASP A 121 -9.84 30.30 19.90
CA ASP A 121 -9.68 29.76 21.26
C ASP A 121 -9.61 28.22 21.30
N GLY A 122 -9.84 27.54 20.17
CA GLY A 122 -9.85 26.08 20.06
C GLY A 122 -11.05 25.38 20.71
N ARG A 123 -12.04 26.13 21.22
CA ARG A 123 -13.18 25.58 22.01
C ARG A 123 -14.44 25.35 21.20
N HIS A 124 -14.52 25.88 19.99
CA HIS A 124 -15.67 25.78 19.12
C HIS A 124 -15.26 25.35 17.72
N ALA A 125 -16.16 24.64 17.03
CA ALA A 125 -16.01 24.27 15.63
C ALA A 125 -17.26 24.67 14.85
N ALA A 126 -17.07 25.20 13.64
CA ALA A 126 -18.12 25.42 12.67
C ALA A 126 -17.96 24.41 11.54
N ILE A 127 -19.05 23.74 11.16
CA ILE A 127 -19.05 22.62 10.23
C ILE A 127 -20.12 22.85 9.17
N ALA A 128 -19.74 22.81 7.89
CA ALA A 128 -20.67 22.93 6.76
C ALA A 128 -20.54 21.70 5.85
N LEU A 129 -21.53 20.79 5.95
CA LEU A 129 -21.61 19.58 5.13
C LEU A 129 -22.77 19.60 4.14
N PHE A 130 -23.77 20.45 4.39
CA PHE A 130 -24.98 20.56 3.57
C PHE A 130 -25.24 22.03 3.21
N GLN A 131 -25.84 22.27 2.05
CA GLN A 131 -26.18 23.61 1.58
C GLN A 131 -27.21 24.28 2.52
N GLY A 132 -26.94 25.53 2.91
CA GLY A 132 -27.87 26.34 3.71
C GLY A 132 -27.87 26.05 5.22
N THR A 133 -27.03 25.13 5.71
CA THR A 133 -26.92 24.79 7.14
C THR A 133 -25.48 24.75 7.59
N MET A 134 -25.19 25.30 8.76
CA MET A 134 -23.89 25.20 9.42
C MET A 134 -24.08 24.76 10.87
N THR A 135 -23.36 23.72 11.27
CA THR A 135 -23.40 23.18 12.63
C THR A 135 -22.29 23.81 13.46
N ILE A 136 -22.63 24.32 14.64
CA ILE A 136 -21.68 24.80 15.64
C ILE A 136 -21.56 23.77 16.75
N LEU A 137 -20.33 23.35 17.05
CA LEU A 137 -20.00 22.49 18.18
C LEU A 137 -19.23 23.28 19.23
N SER A 138 -19.46 22.97 20.51
CA SER A 138 -18.57 23.38 21.61
C SER A 138 -17.99 22.16 22.31
N PHE A 139 -16.78 22.31 22.83
CA PHE A 139 -16.03 21.23 23.48
C PHE A 139 -15.80 21.50 24.97
N THR A 140 -15.70 20.43 25.75
CA THR A 140 -15.48 20.46 27.21
C THR A 140 -14.64 19.26 27.64
N ARG A 141 -13.95 19.34 28.79
CA ARG A 141 -13.32 18.18 29.42
C ARG A 141 -14.15 17.72 30.61
N GLU A 142 -14.75 16.53 30.51
CA GLU A 142 -15.46 15.89 31.60
C GLU A 142 -14.61 14.77 32.21
N LYS A 143 -14.29 14.86 33.50
CA LYS A 143 -13.46 13.86 34.20
C LYS A 143 -12.11 13.61 33.50
N GLY A 144 -11.52 14.63 32.89
CA GLY A 144 -10.25 14.57 32.17
C GLY A 144 -10.35 14.16 30.71
N VAL A 145 -11.53 13.79 30.21
CA VAL A 145 -11.75 13.32 28.82
C VAL A 145 -12.44 14.40 28.00
N ALA A 146 -11.90 14.73 26.83
CA ALA A 146 -12.46 15.68 25.88
C ALA A 146 -13.74 15.14 25.23
N ARG A 147 -14.79 15.96 25.21
CA ARG A 147 -16.10 15.60 24.66
C ARG A 147 -16.78 16.80 23.97
N ILE A 148 -17.76 16.48 23.13
CA ILE A 148 -18.67 17.47 22.55
C ILE A 148 -19.69 17.85 23.63
N ALA A 149 -19.72 19.12 24.02
CA ALA A 149 -20.60 19.65 25.06
C ALA A 149 -21.99 19.97 24.49
N ARG A 150 -22.01 20.70 23.36
CA ARG A 150 -23.23 21.16 22.71
C ARG A 150 -23.06 21.08 21.20
N LYS A 151 -24.18 20.79 20.53
CA LYS A 151 -24.34 20.84 19.07
C LYS A 151 -25.55 21.72 18.76
N VAL A 152 -25.38 22.68 17.86
CA VAL A 152 -26.46 23.52 17.34
C VAL A 152 -26.37 23.58 15.83
N ASP A 153 -27.49 23.29 15.16
CA ASP A 153 -27.60 23.38 13.71
C ASP A 153 -28.25 24.73 13.36
N SER A 154 -27.48 25.62 12.72
CA SER A 154 -27.88 26.98 12.38
C SER A 154 -28.14 27.12 10.88
N ALA A 155 -29.23 27.80 10.51
CA ALA A 155 -29.55 28.07 9.11
C ALA A 155 -28.77 29.31 8.60
N ILE A 156 -28.10 29.16 7.45
CA ILE A 156 -27.40 30.25 6.76
C ILE A 156 -28.13 30.61 5.46
N ARG A 157 -28.04 31.87 5.03
CA ARG A 157 -28.73 32.35 3.80
C ARG A 157 -27.87 32.17 2.56
N GLU A 158 -26.58 31.99 2.76
CA GLU A 158 -25.53 31.86 1.78
C GLU A 158 -25.50 30.42 1.25
N LEU A 159 -26.37 30.10 0.28
CA LEU A 159 -26.52 28.74 -0.24
C LEU A 159 -25.29 28.24 -1.02
N LEU A 160 -24.66 29.12 -1.81
CA LEU A 160 -23.45 28.82 -2.60
C LEU A 160 -22.19 29.24 -1.82
N LEU A 161 -21.98 28.58 -0.69
CA LEU A 161 -20.82 28.80 0.16
C LEU A 161 -19.56 28.22 -0.51
N LEU A 162 -18.53 29.06 -0.67
CA LEU A 162 -17.23 28.68 -1.25
C LEU A 162 -16.18 28.40 -0.18
N SER A 163 -16.18 29.17 0.91
CA SER A 163 -15.26 28.99 2.03
C SER A 163 -15.79 29.72 3.27
N PHE A 164 -15.37 29.29 4.46
CA PHE A 164 -15.68 30.00 5.70
C PHE A 164 -14.54 29.88 6.71
N ALA A 165 -14.45 30.83 7.64
CA ALA A 165 -13.49 30.79 8.72
C ALA A 165 -13.96 31.67 9.90
N PHE A 166 -13.53 31.31 11.11
CA PHE A 166 -13.68 32.20 12.25
C PHE A 166 -12.75 33.41 12.13
N LEU A 167 -13.23 34.58 12.54
CA LEU A 167 -12.40 35.78 12.61
C LEU A 167 -11.49 35.74 13.85
N PRO A 168 -10.20 36.10 13.71
CA PRO A 168 -9.21 36.10 14.79
C PRO A 168 -9.34 37.35 15.69
N LEU A 169 -10.49 37.46 16.37
CA LEU A 169 -10.82 38.57 17.24
C LEU A 169 -10.22 38.41 18.65
N PRO A 170 -10.01 39.51 19.39
CA PRO A 170 -9.72 39.43 20.82
C PRO A 170 -10.86 38.73 21.58
N ALA A 171 -10.55 37.99 22.64
CA ALA A 171 -11.55 37.25 23.42
C ALA A 171 -12.69 38.12 23.99
N GLN A 172 -12.46 39.44 24.16
CA GLN A 172 -13.46 40.40 24.64
C GLN A 172 -14.55 40.71 23.60
N ASP A 173 -14.25 40.53 22.31
CA ASP A 173 -15.12 40.86 21.19
C ASP A 173 -15.99 39.65 20.75
N GLY A 174 -15.93 38.54 21.50
CA GLY A 174 -16.66 37.31 21.21
C GLY A 174 -16.14 36.57 19.98
N ILE A 175 -17.00 35.74 19.39
CA ILE A 175 -16.66 34.91 18.22
C ILE A 175 -17.53 35.36 17.03
N ALA A 176 -16.91 35.49 15.85
CA ALA A 176 -17.58 35.80 14.61
C ALA A 176 -17.09 34.89 13.48
N ILE A 177 -17.98 34.57 12.53
CA ILE A 177 -17.68 33.76 11.35
C ILE A 177 -17.78 34.63 10.11
N SER A 178 -16.81 34.47 9.22
CA SER A 178 -16.82 35.04 7.88
C SER A 178 -17.17 33.97 6.85
N LEU A 179 -18.03 34.31 5.91
CA LEU A 179 -18.57 33.44 4.87
C LEU A 179 -18.23 34.03 3.49
N LEU A 180 -17.44 33.31 2.70
CA LEU A 180 -17.19 33.61 1.29
C LEU A 180 -18.23 32.85 0.45
N HIS A 181 -19.07 33.55 -0.29
CA HIS A 181 -20.16 32.95 -1.05
C HIS A 181 -20.42 33.64 -2.39
N LYS A 182 -21.07 32.92 -3.29
CA LYS A 182 -21.55 33.45 -4.57
C LYS A 182 -23.02 33.83 -4.46
N SER A 183 -23.36 35.06 -4.84
CA SER A 183 -24.74 35.53 -4.89
C SER A 183 -25.48 34.95 -6.11
N TYR A 184 -26.80 35.14 -6.16
CA TYR A 184 -27.61 34.72 -7.31
C TYR A 184 -27.28 35.49 -8.61
N THR A 185 -26.66 36.68 -8.50
CA THR A 185 -26.20 37.46 -9.67
C THR A 185 -24.83 36.98 -10.16
N GLY A 186 -24.19 36.06 -9.43
CA GLY A 186 -22.86 35.55 -9.74
C GLY A 186 -21.72 36.31 -9.07
N SER A 187 -21.96 37.48 -8.47
CA SER A 187 -20.92 38.23 -7.76
C SER A 187 -20.51 37.53 -6.45
N ARG A 188 -19.23 37.63 -6.08
CA ARG A 188 -18.68 37.01 -4.87
C ARG A 188 -18.71 38.00 -3.70
N HIS A 189 -19.14 37.53 -2.54
CA HIS A 189 -19.31 38.34 -1.33
C HIS A 189 -18.61 37.71 -0.13
N ILE A 190 -18.16 38.57 0.78
CA ILE A 190 -17.73 38.18 2.14
C ILE A 190 -18.75 38.71 3.13
N SER A 191 -19.41 37.80 3.83
CA SER A 191 -20.39 38.14 4.86
C SER A 191 -19.88 37.75 6.24
N THR A 192 -19.86 38.68 7.19
CA THR A 192 -19.42 38.44 8.57
C THR A 192 -20.59 38.46 9.53
N ARG A 193 -20.74 37.40 10.34
CA ARG A 193 -21.83 37.20 11.30
C ARG A 193 -21.27 36.87 12.69
N GLY A 194 -21.86 37.44 13.73
CA GLY A 194 -21.52 37.07 15.12
C GLY A 194 -22.12 35.71 15.50
N VAL A 195 -21.47 35.00 16.42
CA VAL A 195 -21.98 33.78 17.04
C VAL A 195 -22.35 34.11 18.48
N ASP A 196 -23.61 33.89 18.85
CA ASP A 196 -24.05 34.03 20.22
C ASP A 196 -23.58 32.82 21.03
N LEU A 197 -22.69 33.02 22.01
CA LEU A 197 -22.10 31.92 22.77
C LEU A 197 -23.07 31.26 23.74
N ASP A 198 -24.14 31.96 24.14
CA ASP A 198 -25.15 31.40 25.04
C ASP A 198 -26.05 30.41 24.30
N THR A 199 -26.48 30.76 23.08
CA THR A 199 -27.31 29.91 22.24
C THR A 199 -26.50 29.00 21.31
N LEU A 200 -25.26 29.35 21.00
CA LEU A 200 -24.41 28.84 19.91
C LEU A 200 -25.00 29.02 18.51
N ASP A 201 -25.99 29.90 18.37
CA ASP A 201 -26.61 30.20 17.08
C ASP A 201 -25.88 31.34 16.35
N ILE A 202 -25.99 31.33 15.02
CA ILE A 202 -25.36 32.34 14.16
C ILE A 202 -26.33 33.50 13.99
N SER A 203 -25.87 34.71 14.29
CA SER A 203 -26.67 35.92 14.12
C SER A 203 -27.21 36.05 12.68
N ALA A 204 -28.50 36.37 12.58
CA ALA A 204 -29.15 36.74 11.31
C ALA A 204 -28.68 38.12 10.81
N GLU A 205 -28.17 38.97 11.71
CA GLU A 205 -27.58 40.26 11.41
C GLU A 205 -26.07 40.13 11.17
N GLY A 206 -25.58 40.79 10.13
CA GLY A 206 -24.17 40.75 9.75
C GLY A 206 -23.84 41.83 8.73
N SER A 207 -22.54 41.96 8.45
CA SER A 207 -22.01 42.86 7.42
C SER A 207 -21.68 42.08 6.15
N SER A 208 -21.76 42.70 4.97
CA SER A 208 -21.41 42.07 3.69
C SER A 208 -20.63 43.02 2.79
N ILE A 209 -19.56 42.50 2.20
CA ILE A 209 -18.69 43.20 1.25
C ILE A 209 -18.77 42.47 -0.08
N GLU A 210 -19.06 43.22 -1.14
CA GLU A 210 -18.97 42.72 -2.52
C GLU A 210 -17.53 42.82 -3.01
N LEU A 211 -17.00 41.73 -3.53
CA LEU A 211 -15.64 41.65 -4.08
C LEU A 211 -15.63 42.08 -5.54
N ARG A 212 -14.45 42.45 -6.06
CA ARG A 212 -14.33 42.76 -7.50
C ARG A 212 -14.54 41.49 -8.29
N GLU A 213 -15.22 41.63 -9.43
CA GLU A 213 -15.55 40.50 -10.30
C GLU A 213 -14.28 39.81 -10.84
N GLU A 214 -13.25 40.58 -11.18
CA GLU A 214 -11.95 40.12 -11.69
C GLU A 214 -11.15 39.27 -10.69
N ASP A 215 -11.35 39.47 -9.37
CA ASP A 215 -10.50 38.85 -8.34
C ASP A 215 -10.83 37.36 -8.15
N GLU A 216 -12.08 36.96 -8.43
CA GLU A 216 -12.56 35.57 -8.40
C GLU A 216 -12.03 34.66 -7.25
N PRO A 217 -12.03 35.08 -5.96
CA PRO A 217 -11.44 34.27 -4.90
C PRO A 217 -12.29 33.03 -4.56
N THR A 218 -11.65 31.86 -4.54
CA THR A 218 -12.30 30.56 -4.25
C THR A 218 -11.98 30.04 -2.86
N ARG A 219 -10.84 30.45 -2.28
CA ARG A 219 -10.38 30.00 -0.97
C ARG A 219 -10.17 31.15 0.00
N MET A 220 -10.44 30.89 1.27
CA MET A 220 -10.22 31.80 2.39
C MET A 220 -9.44 31.10 3.50
N ILE A 221 -8.39 31.76 3.99
CA ILE A 221 -7.54 31.28 5.09
C ILE A 221 -7.58 32.31 6.22
N CYS A 222 -7.86 31.86 7.45
CA CYS A 222 -7.76 32.72 8.63
C CYS A 222 -6.31 32.81 9.08
N VAL A 223 -5.78 34.04 9.15
CA VAL A 223 -4.46 34.35 9.68
C VAL A 223 -4.60 34.62 11.17
N PRO A 224 -4.00 33.80 12.05
CA PRO A 224 -4.13 33.95 13.50
C PRO A 224 -3.69 35.34 14.01
N ARG A 225 -4.22 35.72 15.17
CA ARG A 225 -3.78 36.93 15.87
C ARG A 225 -2.49 36.66 16.62
N ALA A 226 -1.50 37.53 16.49
CA ALA A 226 -0.31 37.51 17.34
C ALA A 226 -0.45 38.53 18.48
N ALA A 227 0.29 38.34 19.59
CA ALA A 227 0.21 39.22 20.77
C ALA A 227 0.39 40.73 20.45
N SER A 228 1.11 41.06 19.38
CA SER A 228 1.40 42.43 18.95
C SER A 228 0.75 42.84 17.62
N LYS A 229 0.01 41.95 16.94
CA LYS A 229 -0.48 42.19 15.57
C LYS A 229 -1.93 41.70 15.36
N PRO A 230 -2.80 42.50 14.72
CA PRO A 230 -4.13 42.05 14.36
C PRO A 230 -4.06 40.96 13.28
N GLY A 231 -4.80 39.87 13.47
CA GLY A 231 -4.99 38.84 12.46
C GLY A 231 -5.96 39.28 11.35
N GLY A 232 -6.30 38.37 10.44
CA GLY A 232 -7.19 38.68 9.32
C GLY A 232 -7.59 37.48 8.48
N LEU A 233 -8.13 37.78 7.30
CA LEU A 233 -8.53 36.80 6.29
C LEU A 233 -7.67 37.01 5.06
N LEU A 234 -7.09 35.93 4.55
CA LEU A 234 -6.35 35.87 3.31
C LEU A 234 -7.21 35.13 2.27
N LEU A 235 -7.42 35.73 1.10
CA LEU A 235 -8.23 35.19 0.02
C LEU A 235 -7.35 34.97 -1.19
N PHE A 236 -7.59 33.86 -1.88
CA PHE A 236 -6.86 33.50 -3.09
C PHE A 236 -7.82 33.39 -4.26
N GLY A 237 -7.56 34.21 -5.28
CA GLY A 237 -8.12 34.09 -6.62
C GLY A 237 -7.10 33.49 -7.59
N PRO A 238 -7.47 33.33 -8.88
CA PRO A 238 -6.59 32.78 -9.90
C PRO A 238 -5.27 33.54 -10.05
N ASP A 239 -5.34 34.88 -10.06
CA ASP A 239 -4.18 35.76 -10.30
C ASP A 239 -3.91 36.75 -9.15
N CYS A 240 -4.60 36.63 -8.02
CA CYS A 240 -4.45 37.56 -6.91
C CYS A 240 -4.50 36.93 -5.52
N THR A 241 -3.83 37.58 -4.57
CA THR A 241 -3.90 37.31 -3.13
C THR A 241 -4.33 38.57 -2.40
N ILE A 242 -5.40 38.46 -1.60
CA ILE A 242 -6.06 39.60 -0.96
C ILE A 242 -6.09 39.41 0.55
N PHE A 243 -5.74 40.44 1.31
CA PHE A 243 -5.85 40.42 2.78
C PHE A 243 -6.86 41.44 3.30
N TYR A 244 -7.70 41.00 4.25
CA TYR A 244 -8.59 41.85 5.04
C TYR A 244 -8.31 41.68 6.54
N GLN A 245 -8.10 42.80 7.23
CA GLN A 245 -7.84 42.80 8.67
C GLN A 245 -9.12 42.55 9.48
N ALA A 246 -9.05 41.63 10.47
CA ALA A 246 -10.21 41.16 11.23
C ALA A 246 -10.94 42.27 12.00
N ASP A 247 -10.21 43.11 12.73
CA ASP A 247 -10.80 44.17 13.56
C ASP A 247 -11.61 45.18 12.73
N LYS A 248 -11.20 45.41 11.47
CA LYS A 248 -11.91 46.32 10.55
C LYS A 248 -13.17 45.67 9.99
N LEU A 249 -13.14 44.37 9.72
CA LEU A 249 -14.32 43.61 9.28
C LEU A 249 -15.38 43.54 10.39
N HIS A 250 -14.96 43.28 11.63
CA HIS A 250 -15.87 43.14 12.77
C HIS A 250 -16.55 44.46 13.17
N LYS A 251 -15.84 45.59 13.19
CA LYS A 251 -16.40 46.91 13.54
C LYS A 251 -17.58 47.37 12.66
N MET A 252 -17.75 46.77 11.47
CA MET A 252 -18.90 47.03 10.60
C MET A 252 -20.23 46.47 11.14
N GLN A 253 -20.20 45.60 12.15
CA GLN A 253 -21.41 45.06 12.79
C GLN A 253 -22.07 46.03 13.79
N SER A 254 -21.49 47.20 14.05
CA SER A 254 -22.04 48.15 15.04
C SER A 254 -23.38 48.80 14.57
N PRO A 255 -24.37 48.95 15.47
CA PRO A 255 -25.80 49.13 15.13
C PRO A 255 -26.21 50.56 14.75
N ALA A 256 -25.41 51.27 13.94
CA ALA A 256 -25.77 52.60 13.46
C ALA A 256 -25.55 52.74 11.94
N LYS A 257 -26.62 52.46 11.18
CA LYS A 257 -26.81 52.85 9.77
C LYS A 257 -25.93 52.16 8.72
N SER A 258 -26.06 50.85 8.50
CA SER A 258 -25.80 50.29 7.16
C SER A 258 -26.41 48.91 6.96
N ARG A 259 -27.54 48.85 6.23
CA ARG A 259 -28.00 47.65 5.52
C ARG A 259 -27.45 47.64 4.07
N ARG A 260 -26.31 48.30 3.82
CA ARG A 260 -25.73 48.45 2.48
C ARG A 260 -24.57 47.47 2.29
N THR A 261 -24.60 46.74 1.19
CA THR A 261 -23.40 46.21 0.54
C THR A 261 -22.45 47.38 0.30
N SER A 262 -21.26 47.33 0.92
CA SER A 262 -20.22 48.34 0.72
C SER A 262 -19.12 47.77 -0.17
N THR A 263 -18.74 48.50 -1.21
CA THR A 263 -17.53 48.21 -1.98
C THR A 263 -16.33 48.73 -1.18
N ARG A 264 -15.53 47.82 -0.60
CA ARG A 264 -14.37 48.17 0.22
C ARG A 264 -13.10 47.68 -0.46
N GLN A 265 -12.11 48.57 -0.58
CA GLN A 265 -10.78 48.19 -1.05
C GLN A 265 -10.08 47.24 -0.05
N PRO A 266 -9.30 46.28 -0.55
CA PRO A 266 -8.56 45.35 0.30
C PRO A 266 -7.53 46.08 1.17
N ASP A 267 -7.18 45.50 2.32
CA ASP A 267 -6.14 46.08 3.19
C ASP A 267 -4.75 45.86 2.60
N LEU A 268 -4.50 44.68 2.01
CA LEU A 268 -3.34 44.38 1.17
C LEU A 268 -3.78 43.59 -0.07
N TYR A 269 -3.04 43.78 -1.16
CA TYR A 269 -3.26 43.11 -2.43
C TYR A 269 -1.89 42.77 -3.04
N GLU A 270 -1.73 41.55 -3.51
CA GLU A 270 -0.57 41.14 -4.31
C GLU A 270 -0.95 40.21 -5.47
N GLU A 271 -0.10 40.20 -6.49
CA GLU A 271 -0.24 39.34 -7.67
C GLU A 271 0.12 37.89 -7.34
N TRP A 272 -0.75 36.94 -7.66
CA TRP A 272 -0.48 35.51 -7.55
C TRP A 272 0.01 34.98 -8.90
N LYS A 273 1.19 34.35 -8.90
CA LYS A 273 1.90 33.93 -10.14
C LYS A 273 1.94 32.42 -10.34
N TYR A 274 1.24 31.67 -9.50
CA TYR A 274 1.29 30.21 -9.47
C TYR A 274 -0.10 29.65 -9.74
N SER A 275 -0.21 28.33 -9.84
CA SER A 275 -1.52 27.69 -10.02
C SER A 275 -2.36 27.74 -8.73
N ASP A 276 -3.59 27.22 -8.80
CA ASP A 276 -4.49 27.17 -7.65
C ASP A 276 -3.83 26.56 -6.41
N VAL A 277 -4.04 27.21 -5.27
CA VAL A 277 -3.57 26.72 -3.98
C VAL A 277 -4.26 25.39 -3.66
N SER A 278 -3.47 24.34 -3.49
CA SER A 278 -3.94 22.99 -3.19
C SER A 278 -3.90 22.67 -1.69
N GLY A 279 -2.89 23.18 -0.98
CA GLY A 279 -2.72 22.98 0.46
C GLY A 279 -1.94 24.10 1.13
N TYR A 280 -2.08 24.22 2.45
CA TYR A 280 -1.37 25.22 3.24
C TYR A 280 -0.98 24.69 4.63
N GLY A 281 -0.02 25.35 5.26
CA GLY A 281 0.39 25.07 6.64
C GLY A 281 1.09 26.28 7.27
N PHE A 282 0.77 26.58 8.52
CA PHE A 282 1.40 27.68 9.25
C PHE A 282 2.78 27.29 9.78
N ILE A 283 3.76 28.19 9.64
CA ILE A 283 5.04 28.12 10.37
C ILE A 283 4.89 28.88 11.70
N ASP A 284 4.28 30.06 11.63
CA ASP A 284 3.90 30.91 12.76
C ASP A 284 2.71 31.81 12.39
N GLU A 285 2.36 32.78 13.22
CA GLU A 285 1.19 33.65 13.06
C GLU A 285 1.28 34.61 11.85
N SER A 286 2.44 34.72 11.20
CA SER A 286 2.69 35.65 10.09
C SER A 286 3.29 35.02 8.84
N ARG A 287 3.71 33.75 8.93
CA ARG A 287 4.34 32.99 7.85
C ARG A 287 3.60 31.68 7.62
N LEU A 288 3.18 31.45 6.39
CA LEU A 288 2.56 30.20 5.95
C LEU A 288 3.22 29.67 4.70
N LEU A 289 3.23 28.34 4.60
CA LEU A 289 3.60 27.61 3.41
C LEU A 289 2.35 27.31 2.60
N LEU A 290 2.47 27.43 1.29
CA LEU A 290 1.43 27.15 0.31
C LEU A 290 1.99 26.16 -0.71
N SER A 291 1.22 25.14 -1.05
CA SER A 291 1.45 24.31 -2.23
C SER A 291 0.45 24.68 -3.31
N ASP A 292 0.91 24.70 -4.55
CA ASP A 292 0.04 24.81 -5.72
C ASP A 292 -0.36 23.42 -6.27
N LYS A 293 -1.23 23.38 -7.30
CA LYS A 293 -1.73 22.12 -7.89
C LYS A 293 -0.64 21.28 -8.58
N TYR A 294 0.52 21.88 -8.89
CA TYR A 294 1.65 21.22 -9.57
C TYR A 294 2.87 20.97 -8.67
N GLY A 295 2.79 21.31 -7.37
CA GLY A 295 3.84 21.07 -6.37
C GLY A 295 4.86 22.21 -6.21
N LYS A 296 4.56 23.44 -6.65
CA LYS A 296 5.34 24.61 -6.25
C LYS A 296 5.10 24.90 -4.77
N LEU A 297 6.17 24.90 -3.98
CA LEU A 297 6.12 25.24 -2.57
C LEU A 297 6.55 26.70 -2.37
N VAL A 298 5.62 27.49 -1.85
CA VAL A 298 5.73 28.94 -1.73
C VAL A 298 5.61 29.34 -0.27
N LEU A 299 6.52 30.20 0.21
CA LEU A 299 6.44 30.87 1.49
C LEU A 299 5.73 32.21 1.32
N LEU A 300 4.61 32.39 1.99
CA LEU A 300 3.96 33.68 2.13
C LEU A 300 4.26 34.26 3.50
N ALA A 301 4.76 35.49 3.55
CA ALA A 301 5.05 36.22 4.77
C ALA A 301 4.33 37.57 4.76
N LEU A 302 3.55 37.82 5.81
CA LEU A 302 2.89 39.11 6.02
C LEU A 302 3.86 40.03 6.78
N ASP A 303 4.56 40.90 6.04
CA ASP A 303 5.29 42.00 6.67
C ASP A 303 4.24 43.00 7.15
N ASN A 304 4.28 43.33 8.43
CA ASN A 304 3.37 44.28 9.05
C ASN A 304 4.20 45.18 9.97
N ASP A 305 5.22 45.83 9.40
CA ASP A 305 5.97 46.90 10.06
C ASP A 305 5.03 48.09 10.33
N PRO A 306 4.71 48.41 11.60
CA PRO A 306 3.80 49.50 11.95
C PRO A 306 4.34 50.89 11.58
N LYS A 307 5.61 50.99 11.17
CA LYS A 307 6.27 52.25 10.79
C LYS A 307 6.26 52.54 9.29
N LYS A 308 5.91 51.58 8.43
CA LYS A 308 5.78 51.78 6.97
C LYS A 308 4.32 52.05 6.59
N ILE A 309 4.08 53.09 5.79
CA ILE A 309 2.78 53.41 5.19
C ILE A 309 2.91 53.25 3.67
N PRO A 310 2.05 52.45 2.99
CA PRO A 310 0.94 51.69 3.56
C PRO A 310 1.40 50.56 4.49
N ALA A 311 0.52 50.19 5.42
CA ALA A 311 0.81 49.25 6.50
C ALA A 311 1.01 47.84 5.96
N GLY A 312 2.25 47.39 5.90
CA GLY A 312 2.59 46.02 5.56
C GLY A 312 2.61 45.67 4.07
N ALA A 313 3.17 44.50 3.75
CA ALA A 313 3.27 43.93 2.41
C ALA A 313 3.11 42.40 2.48
N ILE A 314 2.45 41.82 1.46
CA ILE A 314 2.42 40.37 1.28
C ILE A 314 3.71 40.00 0.53
N ASN A 315 4.63 39.30 1.18
CA ASN A 315 5.84 38.83 0.51
C ASN A 315 5.69 37.37 0.11
N ILE A 316 5.79 37.10 -1.18
CA ILE A 316 5.64 35.76 -1.76
C ILE A 316 7.01 35.30 -2.25
N HIS A 317 7.50 34.18 -1.71
CA HIS A 317 8.81 33.62 -2.03
C HIS A 317 8.70 32.16 -2.42
N LEU A 318 9.09 31.81 -3.64
CA LEU A 318 9.21 30.42 -4.08
C LEU A 318 10.38 29.74 -3.35
N LEU A 319 10.10 28.66 -2.62
CA LEU A 319 11.11 27.83 -1.97
C LEU A 319 11.66 26.75 -2.91
N GLY A 320 10.81 26.23 -3.80
CA GLY A 320 11.18 25.21 -4.77
C GLY A 320 10.01 24.33 -5.18
N GLU A 321 10.32 23.09 -5.53
CA GLU A 321 9.35 22.08 -5.96
C GLU A 321 9.31 20.94 -4.95
N ALA A 322 8.10 20.44 -4.70
CA ALA A 322 7.78 19.29 -3.89
C ALA A 322 6.67 18.48 -4.58
N SER A 323 6.22 17.39 -3.96
CA SER A 323 4.94 16.78 -4.36
C SER A 323 3.79 17.79 -4.21
N ALA A 324 2.77 17.68 -5.08
CA ALA A 324 1.56 18.52 -5.00
C ALA A 324 0.82 18.27 -3.68
N GLY A 325 1.06 19.13 -2.69
CA GLY A 325 0.62 18.93 -1.31
C GLY A 325 -0.83 19.36 -1.09
N SER A 326 -1.71 18.42 -0.77
CA SER A 326 -3.06 18.70 -0.28
C SER A 326 -3.05 19.26 1.15
N CYS A 327 -2.04 18.88 1.94
CA CYS A 327 -1.86 19.35 3.30
C CYS A 327 -0.38 19.53 3.64
N ILE A 328 -0.07 20.52 4.50
CA ILE A 328 1.29 20.81 4.95
C ILE A 328 1.28 20.95 6.47
N ALA A 329 2.13 20.17 7.15
CA ALA A 329 2.35 20.27 8.58
C ALA A 329 3.80 20.67 8.88
N TYR A 330 4.00 21.87 9.44
CA TYR A 330 5.30 22.28 9.96
C TYR A 330 5.57 21.56 11.28
N LEU A 331 6.70 20.83 11.37
CA LEU A 331 7.02 20.00 12.52
C LEU A 331 7.87 20.78 13.53
N ASN A 332 9.15 20.97 13.21
CA ASN A 332 10.09 21.77 13.99
C ASN A 332 11.39 21.98 13.19
N ALA A 333 12.21 22.96 13.58
CA ALA A 333 13.56 23.16 13.04
C ALA A 333 13.68 23.15 11.49
N GLY A 334 12.68 23.72 10.81
CA GLY A 334 12.62 23.75 9.34
C GLY A 334 12.10 22.47 8.68
N VAL A 335 11.76 21.42 9.45
CA VAL A 335 11.20 20.17 8.93
C VAL A 335 9.70 20.32 8.72
N ILE A 336 9.24 19.90 7.54
CA ILE A 336 7.85 19.95 7.10
C ILE A 336 7.43 18.59 6.57
N PHE A 337 6.20 18.21 6.87
CA PHE A 337 5.52 17.09 6.22
C PHE A 337 4.58 17.64 5.15
N ILE A 338 4.69 17.10 3.94
CA ILE A 338 3.82 17.40 2.80
C ILE A 338 3.02 16.14 2.50
N GLY A 339 1.73 16.16 2.84
CA GLY A 339 0.79 15.13 2.45
C GLY A 339 0.23 15.45 1.07
N SER A 340 0.18 14.45 0.20
CA SER A 340 -0.33 14.59 -1.16
C SER A 340 -1.40 13.53 -1.44
N GLU A 341 -2.49 13.94 -2.11
CA GLU A 341 -3.50 13.03 -2.64
C GLU A 341 -3.15 12.48 -4.02
N THR A 342 -2.31 13.20 -4.79
CA THR A 342 -2.01 12.89 -6.19
C THR A 342 -0.61 12.35 -6.43
N GLY A 343 0.32 12.49 -5.48
CA GLY A 343 1.67 11.96 -5.59
C GLY A 343 2.22 11.50 -4.24
N ASP A 344 3.49 11.09 -4.22
CA ASP A 344 4.12 10.61 -2.98
C ASP A 344 4.11 11.70 -1.91
N SER A 345 3.82 11.33 -0.66
CA SER A 345 3.96 12.28 0.45
C SER A 345 5.44 12.40 0.82
N GLN A 346 5.87 13.57 1.31
CA GLN A 346 7.28 13.86 1.53
C GLN A 346 7.52 14.45 2.93
N LEU A 347 8.61 14.03 3.56
CA LEU A 347 9.19 14.73 4.70
C LEU A 347 10.37 15.55 4.18
N MET A 348 10.31 16.87 4.31
CA MET A 348 11.33 17.77 3.76
C MET A 348 11.90 18.69 4.84
N LYS A 349 13.08 19.24 4.58
CA LYS A 349 13.73 20.24 5.42
C LYS A 349 14.00 21.52 4.62
N ILE A 350 13.57 22.64 5.18
CA ILE A 350 14.00 23.97 4.77
C ILE A 350 15.32 24.25 5.48
N THR A 351 16.42 24.24 4.72
CA THR A 351 17.75 24.54 5.25
C THR A 351 17.85 26.01 5.66
N SER A 352 18.86 26.36 6.46
CA SER A 352 19.16 27.75 6.81
C SER A 352 19.48 28.63 5.60
N SER A 353 19.86 28.02 4.47
CA SER A 353 20.09 28.70 3.19
C SER A 353 18.80 28.94 2.38
N GLY A 354 17.65 28.46 2.86
CA GLY A 354 16.36 28.55 2.17
C GLY A 354 16.12 27.45 1.12
N LYS A 355 17.03 26.49 0.97
CA LYS A 355 16.87 25.33 0.06
C LYS A 355 16.03 24.23 0.69
N LEU A 356 15.28 23.52 -0.15
CA LEU A 356 14.52 22.32 0.20
C LEU A 356 15.37 21.06 0.04
N GLU A 357 15.36 20.19 1.05
CA GLU A 357 15.97 18.86 1.02
C GLU A 357 14.92 17.82 1.39
N VAL A 358 14.79 16.74 0.60
CA VAL A 358 13.90 15.61 0.92
C VAL A 358 14.61 14.71 1.93
N ILE A 359 13.98 14.49 3.08
CA ILE A 359 14.45 13.57 4.13
C ILE A 359 13.91 12.16 3.88
N ASP A 360 12.60 12.05 3.59
CA ASP A 360 11.92 10.77 3.37
C ASP A 360 10.75 10.92 2.42
N THR A 361 10.38 9.84 1.74
CA THR A 361 9.29 9.79 0.75
C THR A 361 8.39 8.59 1.05
N PHE A 362 7.09 8.83 1.10
CA PHE A 362 6.07 7.82 1.36
C PHE A 362 5.27 7.56 0.09
N SER A 363 5.36 6.34 -0.43
CA SER A 363 4.72 5.96 -1.69
C SER A 363 3.21 6.16 -1.66
N ASN A 364 2.68 6.79 -2.71
CA ASN A 364 1.25 7.02 -2.91
C ASN A 364 0.80 6.52 -4.29
N THR A 365 -0.04 5.49 -4.33
CA THR A 365 -0.60 4.93 -5.57
C THR A 365 -1.76 5.75 -6.14
N ALA A 366 -2.26 6.74 -5.41
CA ALA A 366 -3.41 7.54 -5.80
C ALA A 366 -3.05 8.73 -6.72
N PRO A 367 -4.01 9.21 -7.53
CA PRO A 367 -5.21 8.48 -7.95
C PRO A 367 -4.88 7.35 -8.91
N ILE A 368 -5.56 6.21 -8.76
CA ILE A 368 -5.47 5.11 -9.72
C ILE A 368 -6.53 5.33 -10.81
N ALA A 369 -6.09 5.55 -12.05
CA ALA A 369 -6.97 5.77 -13.20
C ALA A 369 -7.34 4.45 -13.91
N ASP A 370 -6.36 3.57 -14.13
CA ASP A 370 -6.53 2.28 -14.79
C ASP A 370 -5.47 1.30 -14.27
N ALA A 371 -5.65 -0.01 -14.50
CA ALA A 371 -4.70 -1.02 -14.05
C ALA A 371 -4.75 -2.29 -14.89
N VAL A 372 -3.66 -3.06 -14.83
CA VAL A 372 -3.56 -4.38 -15.47
C VAL A 372 -2.84 -5.37 -14.56
N LEU A 373 -3.20 -6.64 -14.68
CA LEU A 373 -2.46 -7.75 -14.11
C LEU A 373 -1.41 -8.23 -15.11
N ALA A 374 -0.13 -8.17 -14.73
CA ALA A 374 0.98 -8.57 -15.59
C ALA A 374 1.77 -9.72 -14.97
N ASP A 375 1.91 -10.83 -15.70
CA ASP A 375 2.88 -11.87 -15.36
C ASP A 375 4.22 -11.52 -16.00
N LEU A 376 5.05 -10.80 -15.25
CA LEU A 376 6.36 -10.35 -15.72
C LEU A 376 7.36 -11.51 -15.83
N ASP A 377 7.17 -12.53 -14.99
CA ASP A 377 8.13 -13.60 -14.77
C ASP A 377 7.72 -14.93 -15.41
N ASN A 378 6.54 -15.01 -16.04
CA ASN A 378 5.91 -16.23 -16.56
C ASN A 378 5.74 -17.31 -15.48
N THR A 379 5.37 -16.89 -14.27
CA THR A 379 5.21 -17.78 -13.09
C THR A 379 3.75 -18.08 -12.75
N GLY A 380 2.82 -17.35 -13.36
CA GLY A 380 1.41 -17.31 -12.99
C GLY A 380 1.12 -16.46 -11.74
N ASP A 381 2.14 -15.93 -11.06
CA ASP A 381 1.96 -14.93 -10.02
C ASP A 381 1.99 -13.54 -10.67
N HIS A 382 0.82 -12.90 -10.73
CA HIS A 382 0.62 -11.64 -11.41
C HIS A 382 0.99 -10.47 -10.51
N VAL A 383 1.55 -9.43 -11.12
CA VAL A 383 1.84 -8.16 -10.50
C VAL A 383 0.75 -7.17 -10.88
N VAL A 384 0.30 -6.35 -9.92
CA VAL A 384 -0.66 -5.27 -10.21
C VAL A 384 0.12 -4.07 -10.71
N VAL A 385 -0.20 -3.58 -11.90
CA VAL A 385 0.42 -2.39 -12.48
C VAL A 385 -0.65 -1.32 -12.66
N THR A 386 -0.42 -0.13 -12.12
CA THR A 386 -1.40 0.95 -12.07
C THR A 386 -0.93 2.19 -12.82
N CYS A 387 -1.88 2.85 -13.50
CA CYS A 387 -1.77 4.23 -13.91
C CYS A 387 -2.08 5.12 -12.70
N SER A 388 -1.06 5.79 -12.18
CA SER A 388 -1.14 6.53 -10.94
C SER A 388 -0.75 8.00 -11.10
N GLY A 389 -1.38 8.85 -10.29
CA GLY A 389 -0.97 10.23 -10.13
C GLY A 389 -1.71 11.23 -11.02
N ASN A 390 -1.47 12.52 -10.81
CA ASN A 390 -2.09 13.59 -11.60
C ASN A 390 -1.17 14.82 -11.74
N GLY A 391 -1.42 15.67 -12.74
CA GLY A 391 -0.57 16.82 -13.05
C GLY A 391 0.88 16.40 -13.26
N ARG A 392 1.81 16.94 -12.45
CA ARG A 392 3.25 16.61 -12.53
C ARG A 392 3.62 15.24 -11.95
N THR A 393 2.69 14.57 -11.27
CA THR A 393 2.97 13.34 -10.51
C THR A 393 2.56 12.07 -11.24
N GLY A 394 2.31 12.16 -12.56
CA GLY A 394 1.99 11.01 -13.41
C GLY A 394 3.06 9.93 -13.29
N SER A 395 2.64 8.69 -13.03
CA SER A 395 3.54 7.56 -12.79
C SER A 395 2.89 6.21 -13.10
N LEU A 396 3.70 5.24 -13.50
CA LEU A 396 3.30 3.83 -13.45
C LEU A 396 3.80 3.23 -12.15
N ARG A 397 2.96 2.44 -11.49
CA ARG A 397 3.35 1.77 -10.24
C ARG A 397 3.11 0.28 -10.32
N THR A 398 4.09 -0.47 -9.84
CA THR A 398 4.12 -1.92 -9.88
C THR A 398 4.07 -2.43 -8.45
N ILE A 399 2.97 -3.08 -8.09
CA ILE A 399 2.68 -3.56 -6.74
C ILE A 399 2.78 -5.08 -6.73
N ARG A 400 3.85 -5.59 -6.11
CA ARG A 400 4.14 -7.03 -5.99
C ARG A 400 4.22 -7.46 -4.53
N SER A 401 3.80 -8.69 -4.24
CA SER A 401 4.05 -9.29 -2.92
C SER A 401 5.51 -9.71 -2.81
N GLY A 402 6.17 -9.38 -1.69
CA GLY A 402 7.51 -9.85 -1.35
C GLY A 402 8.53 -8.77 -0.99
N ALA A 403 9.62 -9.18 -0.34
CA ALA A 403 10.68 -8.30 0.17
C ALA A 403 11.48 -7.62 -0.96
N ASN A 404 11.98 -6.41 -0.70
CA ASN A 404 12.87 -5.70 -1.62
C ASN A 404 14.29 -6.28 -1.56
N ILE A 405 14.89 -6.54 -2.72
CA ILE A 405 16.21 -7.17 -2.84
C ILE A 405 17.01 -6.37 -3.86
N GLU A 406 18.15 -5.88 -3.41
CA GLU A 406 19.13 -5.14 -4.20
C GLU A 406 20.30 -6.08 -4.51
N GLU A 407 20.40 -6.52 -5.76
CA GLU A 407 21.52 -7.37 -6.21
C GLU A 407 22.78 -6.53 -6.39
N LEU A 408 23.83 -6.85 -5.62
CA LEU A 408 25.10 -6.11 -5.59
C LEU A 408 26.15 -6.75 -6.51
N ALA A 409 26.16 -8.07 -6.59
CA ALA A 409 27.05 -8.83 -7.47
C ALA A 409 26.45 -10.21 -7.78
N SER A 410 26.80 -10.76 -8.94
CA SER A 410 26.49 -12.14 -9.29
C SER A 410 27.68 -12.84 -9.94
N MET A 411 27.76 -14.15 -9.73
CA MET A 411 28.79 -14.99 -10.31
C MET A 411 28.17 -16.30 -10.76
N GLU A 412 28.21 -16.56 -12.06
CA GLU A 412 27.79 -17.85 -12.62
C GLU A 412 28.93 -18.87 -12.52
N THR A 413 28.60 -20.10 -12.13
CA THR A 413 29.57 -21.21 -12.07
C THR A 413 29.08 -22.39 -12.90
N SER A 414 30.00 -23.02 -13.64
CA SER A 414 29.70 -24.23 -14.42
C SER A 414 29.53 -25.48 -13.54
N ILE A 415 30.14 -25.47 -12.35
CA ILE A 415 30.05 -26.54 -11.35
C ILE A 415 29.05 -26.09 -10.28
N PRO A 416 28.05 -26.92 -9.93
CA PRO A 416 27.10 -26.62 -8.86
C PRO A 416 27.78 -26.43 -7.52
N ILE A 417 27.46 -25.33 -6.83
CA ILE A 417 27.94 -25.06 -5.48
C ILE A 417 27.10 -25.87 -4.49
N LYS A 418 27.76 -26.56 -3.56
CA LYS A 418 27.09 -27.33 -2.50
C LYS A 418 26.68 -26.41 -1.34
N ASN A 419 27.62 -25.64 -0.81
CA ASN A 419 27.38 -24.69 0.27
C ASN A 419 28.44 -23.57 0.32
N ILE A 420 28.15 -22.46 1.00
CA ILE A 420 29.04 -21.29 1.12
C ILE A 420 29.14 -20.90 2.59
N PHE A 421 30.35 -20.73 3.11
CA PHE A 421 30.60 -20.36 4.50
C PHE A 421 31.50 -19.12 4.58
N PRO A 422 30.96 -17.96 4.97
CA PRO A 422 31.74 -16.74 5.11
C PRO A 422 32.49 -16.73 6.45
N LEU A 423 33.73 -16.24 6.43
CA LEU A 423 34.64 -16.18 7.58
C LEU A 423 34.95 -14.73 7.94
N GLN A 424 34.86 -14.43 9.23
CA GLN A 424 35.04 -13.08 9.78
C GLN A 424 36.49 -12.78 10.16
N GLU A 425 36.82 -11.50 10.17
CA GLU A 425 38.03 -10.96 10.79
C GLU A 425 37.97 -11.10 12.32
N THR A 426 39.14 -10.96 12.95
CA THR A 426 39.34 -10.94 14.41
C THR A 426 38.43 -9.94 15.14
N SER A 427 38.12 -8.79 14.54
CA SER A 427 37.21 -7.79 15.11
C SER A 427 35.73 -8.22 15.08
N GLY A 428 35.40 -9.22 14.26
CA GLY A 428 34.04 -9.71 14.04
C GLY A 428 33.08 -8.76 13.34
N THR A 429 33.57 -7.63 12.82
CA THR A 429 32.75 -6.63 12.15
C THR A 429 32.60 -6.87 10.65
N SER A 430 33.49 -7.66 10.04
CA SER A 430 33.55 -7.86 8.59
C SER A 430 33.98 -9.28 8.24
N HIS A 431 33.42 -9.81 7.15
CA HIS A 431 33.82 -11.06 6.53
C HIS A 431 34.92 -10.79 5.51
N LEU A 432 36.03 -11.51 5.66
CA LEU A 432 37.21 -11.37 4.80
C LEU A 432 37.21 -12.43 3.69
N TYR A 433 36.80 -13.65 4.04
CA TYR A 433 36.92 -14.81 3.16
C TYR A 433 35.61 -15.57 3.04
N MET A 434 35.46 -16.33 1.97
CA MET A 434 34.33 -17.24 1.75
C MET A 434 34.86 -18.61 1.35
N LEU A 435 34.46 -19.65 2.10
CA LEU A 435 34.68 -21.04 1.72
C LEU A 435 33.53 -21.50 0.82
N ILE A 436 33.84 -21.84 -0.43
CA ILE A 436 32.89 -22.37 -1.41
C ILE A 436 33.10 -23.88 -1.50
N SER A 437 32.09 -24.64 -1.05
CA SER A 437 32.10 -26.11 -1.04
C SER A 437 31.48 -26.64 -2.32
N TYR A 438 32.18 -27.54 -3.00
CA TYR A 438 31.72 -28.30 -4.17
C TYR A 438 31.67 -29.80 -3.81
N ASP A 439 31.15 -30.65 -4.68
CA ASP A 439 31.01 -32.08 -4.38
C ASP A 439 32.32 -32.82 -4.10
N GLN A 440 33.41 -32.41 -4.76
CA GLN A 440 34.72 -33.07 -4.66
C GLN A 440 35.83 -32.15 -4.15
N GLU A 441 35.55 -30.85 -3.94
CA GLU A 441 36.57 -29.90 -3.51
C GLU A 441 35.99 -28.74 -2.70
N THR A 442 36.85 -28.00 -2.00
CA THR A 442 36.51 -26.72 -1.35
C THR A 442 37.50 -25.65 -1.82
N LYS A 443 36.99 -24.47 -2.16
CA LYS A 443 37.79 -23.29 -2.52
C LYS A 443 37.67 -22.20 -1.47
N LEU A 444 38.75 -21.46 -1.24
CA LEU A 444 38.77 -20.27 -0.39
C LEU A 444 38.90 -19.03 -1.26
N VAL A 445 37.96 -18.10 -1.13
CA VAL A 445 37.88 -16.87 -1.93
C VAL A 445 38.04 -15.65 -1.03
N ASP A 446 38.85 -14.69 -1.49
CA ASP A 446 39.01 -13.37 -0.88
C ASP A 446 37.87 -12.44 -1.28
N ALA A 447 37.21 -11.85 -0.29
CA ALA A 447 36.01 -11.04 -0.42
C ALA A 447 36.22 -9.58 0.04
N ARG A 448 37.47 -9.16 0.30
CA ARG A 448 37.81 -7.82 0.82
C ARG A 448 37.68 -6.71 -0.21
N GLU A 449 37.93 -7.00 -1.49
CA GLU A 449 37.92 -6.03 -2.58
C GLU A 449 36.85 -6.39 -3.64
N ALA A 450 35.93 -5.47 -3.93
CA ALA A 450 35.03 -5.57 -5.08
C ALA A 450 35.60 -4.78 -6.28
N PRO A 451 35.39 -5.20 -7.54
CA PRO A 451 34.48 -6.27 -8.01
C PRO A 451 35.15 -7.64 -8.24
N ARG A 452 36.42 -7.84 -7.82
CA ARG A 452 37.16 -9.08 -8.12
C ARG A 452 37.25 -9.98 -6.90
N LEU A 453 36.46 -11.06 -6.91
CA LEU A 453 36.62 -12.19 -6.00
C LEU A 453 37.78 -13.07 -6.49
N SER A 454 38.83 -13.24 -5.68
CA SER A 454 40.02 -14.01 -6.06
C SER A 454 40.19 -15.27 -5.22
N GLU A 455 40.51 -16.40 -5.87
CA GLU A 455 40.80 -17.65 -5.16
C GLU A 455 42.18 -17.57 -4.50
N LEU A 456 42.25 -17.88 -3.20
CA LEU A 456 43.48 -17.95 -2.44
C LEU A 456 44.11 -19.32 -2.59
N SER A 457 45.42 -19.37 -2.80
CA SER A 457 46.17 -20.62 -3.03
C SER A 457 46.43 -21.40 -1.74
N ALA A 458 46.70 -22.70 -1.86
CA ALA A 458 47.11 -23.55 -0.73
C ALA A 458 48.43 -23.10 -0.07
N HIS A 459 49.28 -22.38 -0.79
CA HIS A 459 50.50 -21.79 -0.22
C HIS A 459 50.21 -20.60 0.71
N GLN A 460 49.15 -19.84 0.43
CA GLN A 460 48.74 -18.72 1.26
C GLN A 460 47.92 -19.16 2.47
N PHE A 461 47.12 -20.22 2.32
CA PHE A 461 46.26 -20.77 3.38
C PHE A 461 46.39 -22.30 3.45
N PRO A 462 47.45 -22.81 4.13
CA PRO A 462 47.72 -24.24 4.20
C PRO A 462 46.74 -25.01 5.11
N GLY A 463 46.12 -24.36 6.10
CA GLY A 463 45.23 -24.99 7.07
C GLY A 463 43.79 -25.22 6.62
N VAL A 464 43.45 -24.83 5.39
CA VAL A 464 42.15 -25.11 4.78
C VAL A 464 42.25 -26.39 3.95
N ALA A 465 41.43 -27.39 4.27
CA ALA A 465 41.32 -28.61 3.48
C ALA A 465 40.49 -28.36 2.21
N ARG A 466 41.07 -28.73 1.06
CA ARG A 466 40.47 -28.47 -0.28
C ARG A 466 40.03 -29.72 -1.01
N GLU A 467 40.47 -30.90 -0.56
CA GLU A 467 40.23 -32.19 -1.21
C GLU A 467 38.84 -32.79 -0.95
N PHE A 468 38.09 -32.21 -0.01
CA PHE A 468 36.79 -32.72 0.42
C PHE A 468 35.76 -31.60 0.54
N PRO A 469 34.46 -31.90 0.37
CA PRO A 469 33.38 -30.96 0.62
C PRO A 469 33.37 -30.52 2.09
N THR A 470 33.25 -29.21 2.30
CA THR A 470 33.00 -28.61 3.61
C THR A 470 31.51 -28.75 3.95
N LEU A 471 31.22 -29.25 5.15
CA LEU A 471 29.88 -29.46 5.72
C LEU A 471 29.45 -28.30 6.63
N ALA A 472 30.39 -27.75 7.42
CA ALA A 472 30.18 -26.60 8.28
C ALA A 472 31.50 -25.84 8.47
N ALA A 473 31.45 -24.53 8.62
CA ALA A 473 32.59 -23.72 9.01
C ALA A 473 32.15 -22.47 9.77
N GLY A 474 33.01 -21.95 10.63
CA GLY A 474 32.72 -20.74 11.41
C GLY A 474 33.89 -20.28 12.26
N ASN A 475 33.87 -19.01 12.65
CA ASN A 475 34.83 -18.42 13.58
C ASN A 475 34.57 -18.90 15.01
N VAL A 476 35.65 -19.07 15.78
CA VAL A 476 35.59 -19.47 17.18
C VAL A 476 35.44 -18.24 18.08
N ARG A 477 34.40 -18.21 18.93
CA ARG A 477 34.16 -17.11 19.88
C ARG A 477 33.51 -17.58 21.17
N ARG A 478 33.94 -17.05 22.33
CA ARG A 478 33.24 -17.23 23.62
C ARG A 478 32.19 -16.17 23.90
N THR A 479 32.43 -14.93 23.46
CA THR A 479 31.53 -13.80 23.67
C THR A 479 31.50 -12.91 22.44
N ILE A 480 30.53 -11.98 22.38
CA ILE A 480 30.40 -11.02 21.26
C ILE A 480 31.67 -10.15 21.12
N PHE A 481 32.39 -9.93 22.22
CA PHE A 481 33.58 -9.06 22.26
C PHE A 481 34.91 -9.83 22.14
N ASP A 482 34.85 -11.15 21.94
CA ASP A 482 36.05 -12.00 21.90
C ASP A 482 36.77 -11.88 20.56
N THR A 483 38.06 -11.51 20.60
CA THR A 483 38.88 -11.19 19.43
C THR A 483 39.85 -12.33 19.10
N THR A 484 39.33 -13.52 18.83
CA THR A 484 40.17 -14.67 18.43
C THR A 484 40.36 -14.71 16.91
N THR A 485 41.52 -15.23 16.48
CA THR A 485 41.83 -15.47 15.05
C THR A 485 41.45 -16.88 14.59
N LEU A 486 40.86 -17.70 15.47
CA LEU A 486 40.63 -19.12 15.20
C LEU A 486 39.32 -19.34 14.44
N ALA A 487 39.35 -20.28 13.50
CA ALA A 487 38.17 -20.79 12.81
C ALA A 487 38.23 -22.31 12.69
N VAL A 488 37.06 -22.93 12.55
CA VAL A 488 36.92 -24.36 12.32
C VAL A 488 36.35 -24.59 10.93
N GLN A 489 36.95 -25.54 10.20
CA GLN A 489 36.39 -26.12 8.98
C GLN A 489 36.08 -27.60 9.24
N VAL A 490 34.84 -28.01 8.98
CA VAL A 490 34.42 -29.41 9.06
C VAL A 490 34.17 -29.94 7.66
N THR A 491 34.89 -30.99 7.29
CA THR A 491 34.73 -31.74 6.03
C THR A 491 34.07 -33.09 6.29
N THR A 492 33.84 -33.89 5.25
CA THR A 492 33.36 -35.28 5.41
C THR A 492 34.37 -36.22 6.09
N ARG A 493 35.63 -35.80 6.25
CA ARG A 493 36.73 -36.62 6.78
C ARG A 493 37.37 -36.08 8.05
N ALA A 494 37.28 -34.78 8.31
CA ALA A 494 37.96 -34.15 9.42
C ALA A 494 37.33 -32.82 9.85
N ALA A 495 37.46 -32.49 11.14
CA ALA A 495 37.28 -31.15 11.68
C ALA A 495 38.66 -30.53 11.93
N ILE A 496 38.91 -29.36 11.36
CA ILE A 496 40.22 -28.72 11.32
C ILE A 496 40.10 -27.35 11.97
N LEU A 497 40.94 -27.09 12.98
CA LEU A 497 41.10 -25.80 13.62
C LEU A 497 42.29 -25.09 12.99
N PHE A 498 42.07 -23.89 12.46
CA PHE A 498 43.09 -23.11 11.78
C PHE A 498 42.99 -21.62 12.13
N ASP A 499 44.04 -20.88 11.82
CA ASP A 499 44.14 -19.44 12.01
C ASP A 499 43.66 -18.69 10.76
N VAL A 500 42.71 -17.78 10.90
CA VAL A 500 42.15 -16.99 9.79
C VAL A 500 43.13 -15.94 9.27
N GLN A 501 44.10 -15.50 10.07
CA GLN A 501 45.05 -14.46 9.69
C GLN A 501 46.31 -15.02 9.01
N SER A 502 46.90 -16.06 9.60
CA SER A 502 48.12 -16.72 9.11
C SER A 502 47.85 -17.93 8.21
N GLY A 503 46.61 -18.44 8.21
CA GLY A 503 46.24 -19.64 7.47
C GLY A 503 46.79 -20.94 8.03
N ALA A 504 47.44 -20.93 9.20
CA ALA A 504 48.09 -22.10 9.78
C ALA A 504 47.09 -23.10 10.39
N GLU A 505 47.31 -24.40 10.20
CA GLU A 505 46.58 -25.47 10.90
C GLU A 505 47.13 -25.66 12.31
N TYR A 506 46.25 -25.72 13.31
CA TYR A 506 46.63 -26.02 14.70
C TYR A 506 46.26 -27.44 15.13
N CYS A 507 45.05 -27.89 14.77
CA CYS A 507 44.53 -29.17 15.25
C CYS A 507 43.61 -29.82 14.21
N ARG A 508 43.63 -31.14 14.17
CA ARG A 508 42.78 -31.96 13.29
C ARG A 508 42.16 -33.12 14.06
N TRP A 509 40.84 -33.22 13.98
CA TRP A 509 40.07 -34.38 14.38
C TRP A 509 39.65 -35.14 13.12
N SER A 510 39.74 -36.47 13.09
CA SER A 510 39.43 -37.28 11.89
C SER A 510 38.32 -38.29 12.14
N GLY A 511 37.42 -38.45 11.18
CA GLY A 511 36.29 -39.39 11.24
C GLY A 511 35.39 -39.30 10.01
N SER A 512 34.47 -40.24 9.86
CA SER A 512 33.49 -40.24 8.75
C SER A 512 32.26 -39.41 9.13
N ILE A 513 32.28 -38.12 8.79
CA ILE A 513 31.26 -37.13 9.19
C ILE A 513 30.19 -37.04 8.10
N THR A 514 28.92 -37.10 8.50
CA THR A 514 27.76 -36.97 7.61
C THR A 514 27.10 -35.59 7.72
N THR A 515 27.04 -35.02 8.92
CA THR A 515 26.48 -33.68 9.17
C THR A 515 27.24 -33.01 10.32
N ALA A 516 27.26 -31.68 10.34
CA ALA A 516 27.96 -30.91 11.35
C ALA A 516 27.35 -29.53 11.55
N SER A 517 27.55 -28.95 12.73
CA SER A 517 27.20 -27.57 13.05
C SER A 517 28.28 -26.99 13.95
N VAL A 518 28.61 -25.71 13.74
CA VAL A 518 29.66 -24.97 14.44
C VAL A 518 29.02 -23.71 15.01
N SER A 519 29.16 -23.46 16.31
CA SER A 519 28.64 -22.25 16.96
C SER A 519 29.52 -21.88 18.15
N GLY A 520 30.00 -20.63 18.16
CA GLY A 520 30.90 -20.13 19.20
C GLY A 520 32.16 -20.98 19.34
N ASP A 521 32.38 -21.56 20.52
CA ASP A 521 33.49 -22.48 20.80
C ASP A 521 33.11 -23.97 20.73
N ALA A 522 31.92 -24.29 20.22
CA ALA A 522 31.42 -25.66 20.11
C ALA A 522 31.33 -26.14 18.66
N VAL A 523 31.63 -27.43 18.46
CA VAL A 523 31.55 -28.12 17.17
C VAL A 523 30.83 -29.44 17.38
N CYS A 524 29.67 -29.63 16.76
CA CYS A 524 28.90 -30.86 16.87
C CYS A 524 28.96 -31.65 15.57
N LEU A 525 29.29 -32.95 15.67
CA LEU A 525 29.53 -33.85 14.54
C LEU A 525 28.57 -35.03 14.59
N GLY A 526 27.84 -35.26 13.49
CA GLY A 526 27.10 -36.48 13.23
C GLY A 526 27.96 -37.42 12.38
N LEU A 527 28.17 -38.64 12.85
CA LEU A 527 28.98 -39.65 12.18
C LEU A 527 28.08 -40.72 11.56
N ARG A 528 28.65 -41.40 10.55
CA ARG A 528 28.01 -42.58 9.95
C ARG A 528 27.71 -43.63 11.02
N GLY A 529 26.49 -44.17 11.02
CA GLY A 529 26.04 -45.14 12.01
C GLY A 529 25.34 -44.55 13.25
N GLY A 530 24.95 -43.27 13.23
CA GLY A 530 24.08 -42.68 14.25
C GLY A 530 24.78 -42.13 15.50
N LYS A 531 26.10 -41.97 15.44
CA LYS A 531 26.92 -41.48 16.55
C LYS A 531 27.09 -39.96 16.48
N VAL A 532 26.84 -39.26 17.58
CA VAL A 532 27.03 -37.80 17.73
C VAL A 532 28.21 -37.53 18.66
N ILE A 533 29.07 -36.59 18.26
CA ILE A 533 30.20 -36.10 19.07
C ILE A 533 30.11 -34.58 19.20
N ALA A 534 30.10 -34.09 20.44
CA ALA A 534 30.25 -32.67 20.75
C ALA A 534 31.72 -32.40 21.12
N LEU A 535 32.39 -31.60 20.31
CA LEU A 535 33.73 -31.09 20.55
C LEU A 535 33.65 -29.64 21.06
N LYS A 536 34.56 -29.29 21.95
CA LYS A 536 34.78 -27.93 22.42
C LYS A 536 36.17 -27.46 22.02
N VAL A 537 36.27 -26.23 21.52
CA VAL A 537 37.54 -25.60 21.16
C VAL A 537 38.17 -25.04 22.43
N ASP A 538 39.33 -25.59 22.80
CA ASP A 538 40.21 -24.96 23.78
C ASP A 538 41.03 -23.89 23.07
N ILE A 539 40.63 -22.62 23.25
CA ILE A 539 41.23 -21.45 22.61
C ILE A 539 42.67 -21.25 23.08
N GLU A 540 42.97 -21.51 24.36
CA GLU A 540 44.31 -21.31 24.93
C GLU A 540 45.29 -22.37 24.43
N ALA A 541 44.82 -23.62 24.33
CA ALA A 541 45.62 -24.73 23.84
C ALA A 541 45.59 -24.90 22.31
N ALA A 542 44.75 -24.14 21.60
CA ALA A 542 44.43 -24.30 20.18
C ALA A 542 44.13 -25.76 19.79
N LYS A 543 43.23 -26.42 20.55
CA LYS A 543 42.89 -27.84 20.38
C LYS A 543 41.40 -28.10 20.36
N LEU A 544 41.00 -29.18 19.69
CA LEU A 544 39.65 -29.73 19.74
C LEU A 544 39.57 -30.79 20.84
N VAL A 545 38.69 -30.60 21.83
CA VAL A 545 38.51 -31.49 22.97
C VAL A 545 37.12 -32.12 22.91
N THR A 546 37.03 -33.45 23.01
CA THR A 546 35.73 -34.14 23.09
C THR A 546 35.06 -33.85 24.43
N GLN A 547 33.90 -33.17 24.38
CA GLN A 547 33.09 -32.86 25.55
C GLN A 547 32.09 -33.98 25.84
N ALA A 548 31.40 -34.47 24.81
CA ALA A 548 30.41 -35.53 24.93
C ALA A 548 30.34 -36.40 23.66
N GLU A 549 29.95 -37.65 23.84
CA GLU A 549 29.76 -38.61 22.76
C GLU A 549 28.55 -39.51 23.10
N ARG A 550 27.66 -39.72 22.13
CA ARG A 550 26.49 -40.59 22.30
C ARG A 550 26.12 -41.28 20.99
N ASN A 551 25.73 -42.56 21.08
CA ASN A 551 25.14 -43.29 19.97
C ASN A 551 23.60 -43.27 20.07
N PHE A 552 22.91 -42.98 18.97
CA PHE A 552 21.45 -42.90 18.89
C PHE A 552 20.82 -44.04 18.07
N ASP A 553 21.61 -45.03 17.65
CA ASP A 553 21.21 -46.26 16.93
C ASP A 553 20.50 -46.06 15.57
N LYS A 554 20.21 -44.81 15.17
CA LYS A 554 19.58 -44.42 13.91
C LYS A 554 20.40 -43.35 13.19
N GLU A 555 20.33 -43.34 11.86
CA GLU A 555 21.08 -42.34 11.07
C GLU A 555 20.55 -40.92 11.29
N ILE A 556 21.48 -39.99 11.50
CA ILE A 556 21.22 -38.57 11.72
C ILE A 556 21.07 -37.88 10.36
N SER A 557 19.97 -37.16 10.16
CA SER A 557 19.73 -36.39 8.93
C SER A 557 20.29 -34.98 9.01
N THR A 558 20.12 -34.32 10.15
CA THR A 558 20.53 -32.93 10.36
C THR A 558 20.75 -32.67 11.84
N LEU A 559 21.61 -31.71 12.16
CA LEU A 559 21.81 -31.25 13.53
C LEU A 559 22.12 -29.75 13.55
N SER A 560 21.79 -29.09 14.66
CA SER A 560 22.05 -27.66 14.84
C SER A 560 22.39 -27.34 16.29
N ILE A 561 23.43 -26.52 16.48
CA ILE A 561 23.85 -25.94 17.75
C ILE A 561 23.83 -24.41 17.70
N GLU A 562 22.98 -23.83 16.84
CA GLU A 562 22.81 -22.38 16.76
C GLU A 562 22.32 -21.79 18.10
N PRO A 563 22.72 -20.55 18.44
CA PRO A 563 22.25 -19.87 19.65
C PRO A 563 20.74 -19.61 19.59
N ILE A 564 20.08 -19.70 20.74
CA ILE A 564 18.61 -19.61 20.81
C ILE A 564 18.15 -18.16 20.77
N GLN A 565 18.90 -17.23 21.40
CA GLN A 565 18.51 -15.83 21.51
C GLN A 565 19.51 -14.90 20.80
N SER A 566 19.02 -13.74 20.36
CA SER A 566 19.86 -12.67 19.85
C SER A 566 20.90 -12.23 20.89
N GLY A 567 22.14 -12.01 20.46
CA GLY A 567 23.28 -11.70 21.32
C GLY A 567 23.99 -12.90 21.93
N GLU A 568 23.43 -14.11 21.87
CA GLU A 568 24.15 -15.32 22.30
C GLU A 568 25.08 -15.82 21.18
N VAL A 569 26.26 -16.30 21.57
CA VAL A 569 27.30 -16.82 20.65
C VAL A 569 27.45 -18.35 20.75
N THR A 570 27.03 -18.92 21.87
CA THR A 570 27.12 -20.37 22.15
C THR A 570 25.75 -20.91 22.52
N SER A 571 25.45 -22.15 22.12
CA SER A 571 24.23 -22.85 22.52
C SER A 571 24.48 -23.88 23.62
N ASN A 572 23.51 -24.05 24.52
CA ASN A 572 23.54 -25.11 25.55
C ASN A 572 22.82 -26.39 25.10
N VAL A 573 22.18 -26.36 23.93
CA VAL A 573 21.38 -27.46 23.39
C VAL A 573 21.84 -27.82 21.99
N VAL A 574 21.57 -29.06 21.60
CA VAL A 574 21.68 -29.54 20.23
C VAL A 574 20.33 -30.08 19.81
N VAL A 575 19.87 -29.66 18.63
CA VAL A 575 18.69 -30.21 17.99
C VAL A 575 19.15 -31.24 16.95
N ILE A 576 18.58 -32.44 16.98
CA ILE A 576 19.00 -33.58 16.16
C ILE A 576 17.79 -34.14 15.41
N GLY A 577 17.87 -34.22 14.08
CA GLY A 577 16.89 -34.87 13.21
C GLY A 577 17.34 -36.25 12.75
N PHE A 578 16.39 -37.17 12.56
CA PHE A 578 16.65 -38.57 12.19
C PHE A 578 16.02 -38.95 10.84
N TRP A 579 16.69 -39.81 10.06
CA TRP A 579 16.22 -40.26 8.75
C TRP A 579 14.99 -41.18 8.80
N GLU A 580 15.04 -42.20 9.66
CA GLU A 580 14.11 -43.34 9.60
C GLU A 580 12.73 -43.05 10.21
N ASP A 581 12.68 -42.36 11.35
CA ASP A 581 11.43 -42.14 12.08
C ASP A 581 10.79 -40.78 11.84
N PHE A 582 11.44 -39.90 11.06
CA PHE A 582 11.05 -38.50 10.89
C PHE A 582 10.86 -37.78 12.24
N LEU A 583 11.76 -38.04 13.18
CA LEU A 583 11.75 -37.45 14.52
C LEU A 583 12.82 -36.36 14.66
N VAL A 584 12.53 -35.38 15.52
CA VAL A 584 13.49 -34.39 16.01
C VAL A 584 13.58 -34.48 17.53
N LYS A 585 14.81 -34.50 18.05
CA LYS A 585 15.12 -34.55 19.50
C LYS A 585 15.93 -33.35 19.92
N ILE A 586 15.59 -32.79 21.08
CA ILE A 586 16.34 -31.70 21.72
C ILE A 586 17.17 -32.28 22.87
N CYS A 587 18.49 -32.16 22.78
CA CYS A 587 19.44 -32.67 23.77
C CYS A 587 20.31 -31.56 24.37
N GLN A 588 20.84 -31.77 25.57
CA GLN A 588 21.88 -30.91 26.15
C GLN A 588 23.21 -31.12 25.43
N LEU A 589 23.90 -30.03 25.09
CA LEU A 589 25.17 -30.13 24.36
C LEU A 589 26.28 -30.81 25.19
N HIS A 590 26.31 -30.59 26.50
CA HIS A 590 27.40 -31.01 27.38
C HIS A 590 27.41 -32.52 27.71
N ASN A 591 26.30 -33.24 27.53
CA ASN A 591 26.18 -34.67 27.82
C ASN A 591 25.34 -35.45 26.78
N LEU A 592 24.77 -34.75 25.79
CA LEU A 592 23.86 -35.31 24.77
C LEU A 592 22.62 -36.01 25.36
N ALA A 593 22.21 -35.66 26.58
CA ALA A 593 20.99 -36.15 27.21
C ALA A 593 19.75 -35.42 26.67
N GLN A 594 18.66 -36.14 26.43
CA GLN A 594 17.43 -35.57 25.88
C GLN A 594 16.67 -34.76 26.94
N VAL A 595 16.17 -33.57 26.58
CA VAL A 595 15.48 -32.63 27.49
C VAL A 595 13.99 -32.45 27.15
N GLY A 596 13.64 -32.65 25.88
CA GLY A 596 12.28 -32.52 25.36
C GLY A 596 11.62 -33.86 25.05
N GLU A 597 10.34 -33.81 24.68
CA GLU A 597 9.66 -34.93 24.02
C GLU A 597 10.17 -35.13 22.58
N ASP A 598 9.90 -36.30 22.01
CA ASP A 598 10.19 -36.58 20.60
C ASP A 598 9.19 -35.79 19.74
N ILE A 599 9.69 -35.03 18.76
CA ILE A 599 8.86 -34.18 17.90
C ILE A 599 8.73 -34.85 16.55
N GLU A 600 7.51 -35.29 16.23
CA GLU A 600 7.17 -35.90 14.95
C GLU A 600 7.10 -34.84 13.84
N THR A 601 7.65 -35.20 12.68
CA THR A 601 7.68 -34.34 11.50
C THR A 601 6.96 -35.03 10.33
N PRO A 602 6.31 -34.27 9.43
CA PRO A 602 5.53 -34.85 8.32
C PRO A 602 6.38 -35.61 7.29
N HIS A 603 7.68 -35.31 7.22
CA HIS A 603 8.65 -35.94 6.33
C HIS A 603 10.05 -35.72 6.93
N THR A 604 11.05 -36.47 6.48
CA THR A 604 12.46 -36.38 6.92
C THR A 604 12.93 -34.94 7.17
N PRO A 605 13.42 -34.63 8.39
CA PRO A 605 13.95 -33.31 8.71
C PRO A 605 15.29 -33.09 8.00
N HIS A 606 15.37 -32.04 7.18
CA HIS A 606 16.57 -31.62 6.46
C HIS A 606 17.29 -30.45 7.12
N SER A 607 16.55 -29.56 7.79
CA SER A 607 17.12 -28.47 8.60
C SER A 607 16.34 -28.31 9.90
N VAL A 608 17.04 -27.95 10.97
CA VAL A 608 16.46 -27.73 12.30
C VAL A 608 17.06 -26.50 12.95
N LEU A 609 16.24 -25.70 13.62
CA LEU A 609 16.68 -24.49 14.30
C LEU A 609 15.76 -24.19 15.50
N ALA A 610 16.33 -24.02 16.69
CA ALA A 610 15.63 -23.49 17.84
C ALA A 610 15.92 -21.99 17.95
N TRP A 611 14.89 -21.15 18.02
CA TRP A 611 15.04 -19.70 18.03
C TRP A 611 13.99 -19.01 18.89
N ASN A 612 14.42 -17.96 19.60
CA ASN A 612 13.55 -17.05 20.31
C ASN A 612 13.42 -15.72 19.54
N PHE A 613 12.23 -15.49 19.02
CA PHE A 613 11.88 -14.34 18.19
C PHE A 613 11.73 -13.01 18.95
N GLY A 614 11.64 -13.01 20.30
CA GLY A 614 11.41 -11.76 21.05
C GLY A 614 11.99 -11.71 22.46
N ASP A 615 11.89 -10.54 23.10
CA ASP A 615 12.34 -10.28 24.49
C ASP A 615 11.47 -10.95 25.57
N ARG A 616 10.33 -11.55 25.20
CA ARG A 616 9.41 -12.24 26.13
C ARG A 616 9.62 -13.75 26.08
N LYS A 617 9.40 -14.43 27.22
CA LYS A 617 9.44 -15.91 27.36
C LYS A 617 8.49 -16.70 26.44
N GLU A 618 7.62 -16.02 25.69
CA GLU A 618 6.62 -16.63 24.81
C GLU A 618 7.06 -16.78 23.35
N GLY A 619 8.25 -16.28 22.99
CA GLY A 619 8.76 -16.24 21.61
C GLY A 619 9.63 -17.44 21.19
N LEU A 620 9.72 -18.50 22.01
CA LEU A 620 10.59 -19.66 21.73
C LEU A 620 9.92 -20.68 20.80
N TYR A 621 10.56 -20.95 19.66
CA TYR A 621 10.09 -21.89 18.65
C TYR A 621 11.19 -22.86 18.22
N LEU A 622 10.79 -24.11 17.93
CA LEU A 622 11.56 -25.03 17.11
C LEU A 622 11.02 -24.97 15.69
N LEU A 623 11.89 -24.69 14.74
CA LEU A 623 11.61 -24.72 13.32
C LEU A 623 12.29 -25.94 12.71
N VAL A 624 11.54 -26.66 11.87
CA VAL A 624 12.01 -27.84 11.15
C VAL A 624 11.66 -27.72 9.68
N GLY A 625 12.67 -27.67 8.82
CA GLY A 625 12.51 -27.76 7.37
C GLY A 625 12.56 -29.22 6.94
N THR A 626 11.54 -29.69 6.22
CA THR A 626 11.39 -31.09 5.82
C THR A 626 11.73 -31.31 4.34
N GLY A 627 11.99 -32.56 3.97
CA GLY A 627 12.40 -32.95 2.62
C GLY A 627 11.34 -32.74 1.53
N ASN A 628 10.05 -32.73 1.92
CA ASN A 628 8.92 -32.49 1.01
C ASN A 628 8.54 -31.00 0.87
N GLY A 629 9.42 -30.07 1.30
CA GLY A 629 9.19 -28.63 1.12
C GLY A 629 8.27 -27.96 2.13
N HIS A 630 8.10 -28.56 3.31
CA HIS A 630 7.33 -27.96 4.40
C HIS A 630 8.24 -27.38 5.50
N ILE A 631 7.75 -26.36 6.20
CA ILE A 631 8.29 -25.86 7.46
C ILE A 631 7.31 -26.24 8.56
N LEU A 632 7.79 -26.96 9.56
CA LEU A 632 7.07 -27.19 10.81
C LEU A 632 7.60 -26.20 11.86
N SER A 633 6.71 -25.36 12.38
CA SER A 633 6.97 -24.45 13.49
C SER A 633 6.29 -24.96 14.75
N VAL A 634 7.07 -25.30 15.77
CA VAL A 634 6.60 -25.82 17.05
C VAL A 634 6.88 -24.80 18.14
N LYS A 635 5.84 -24.28 18.80
CA LYS A 635 6.01 -23.39 19.95
C LYS A 635 6.46 -24.21 21.16
N LEU A 636 7.54 -23.77 21.79
CA LEU A 636 8.13 -24.46 22.93
C LEU A 636 7.86 -23.67 24.22
N LYS A 637 7.55 -24.39 25.29
CA LYS A 637 7.44 -23.83 26.64
C LYS A 637 8.49 -24.48 27.55
N GLU A 638 9.34 -23.63 28.11
CA GLU A 638 10.33 -24.05 29.10
C GLU A 638 9.67 -24.22 30.47
N THR A 639 9.86 -25.39 31.08
CA THR A 639 9.53 -25.67 32.48
C THR A 639 10.81 -26.09 33.21
N LYS A 640 10.84 -26.02 34.55
CA LYS A 640 12.06 -26.17 35.38
C LYS A 640 12.99 -27.33 34.98
N ASN A 641 12.48 -28.43 34.42
CA ASN A 641 13.29 -29.58 33.98
C ASN A 641 12.98 -30.11 32.57
N ARG A 642 12.04 -29.52 31.81
CA ARG A 642 11.57 -30.08 30.52
C ARG A 642 11.14 -28.99 29.54
N VAL A 643 11.30 -29.27 28.26
CA VAL A 643 10.74 -28.47 27.15
C VAL A 643 9.50 -29.19 26.62
N LEU A 644 8.37 -28.49 26.56
CA LEU A 644 7.09 -29.03 26.08
C LEU A 644 6.66 -28.32 24.79
N ALA A 645 6.16 -29.07 23.81
CA ALA A 645 5.53 -28.52 22.62
C ALA A 645 4.07 -28.12 22.95
N THR A 646 3.72 -26.86 22.75
CA THR A 646 2.37 -26.36 23.06
C THR A 646 1.48 -26.22 21.84
N SER A 647 2.08 -25.87 20.69
CA SER A 647 1.35 -25.72 19.43
C SER A 647 2.27 -26.02 18.26
N ARG A 648 1.67 -26.47 17.15
CA ARG A 648 2.37 -26.81 15.90
C ARG A 648 1.68 -26.11 14.73
N ARG A 649 2.46 -25.60 13.79
CA ARG A 649 2.00 -24.97 12.54
C ARG A 649 2.86 -25.45 11.39
N THR A 650 2.25 -25.83 10.29
CA THR A 650 2.96 -26.26 9.08
C THR A 650 2.74 -25.25 7.96
N VAL A 651 3.80 -24.90 7.25
CA VAL A 651 3.78 -23.97 6.11
C VAL A 651 4.42 -24.66 4.91
N VAL A 652 3.82 -24.58 3.73
CA VAL A 652 4.35 -25.19 2.52
C VAL A 652 5.14 -24.15 1.73
N LEU A 653 6.41 -24.43 1.43
CA LEU A 653 7.27 -23.59 0.58
C LEU A 653 7.43 -24.14 -0.85
N GLY A 654 7.08 -25.40 -1.07
CA GLY A 654 7.18 -26.05 -2.37
C GLY A 654 7.40 -27.55 -2.23
N ASP A 655 8.13 -28.11 -3.18
CA ASP A 655 8.42 -29.54 -3.33
C ASP A 655 9.90 -29.91 -3.08
N ARG A 656 10.78 -28.92 -2.86
CA ARG A 656 12.21 -29.12 -2.55
C ARG A 656 12.49 -29.05 -1.04
N PRO A 657 13.53 -29.76 -0.53
CA PRO A 657 13.90 -29.70 0.88
C PRO A 657 14.10 -28.29 1.39
N VAL A 658 13.55 -27.97 2.57
CA VAL A 658 13.68 -26.64 3.17
C VAL A 658 14.94 -26.54 4.02
N LEU A 659 15.75 -25.51 3.78
CA LEU A 659 16.86 -25.09 4.62
C LEU A 659 16.50 -23.83 5.40
N LEU A 660 16.94 -23.76 6.66
CA LEU A 660 16.67 -22.66 7.59
C LEU A 660 17.99 -21.97 7.93
N HIS A 661 18.04 -20.65 7.78
CA HIS A 661 19.21 -19.83 7.99
C HIS A 661 18.85 -18.60 8.83
N ARG A 662 19.65 -18.31 9.85
CA ARG A 662 19.53 -17.06 10.62
C ARG A 662 20.20 -15.91 9.87
N CYS A 663 19.53 -14.77 9.79
CA CYS A 663 20.11 -13.55 9.23
C CYS A 663 19.64 -12.30 9.97
N SER A 664 20.44 -11.23 9.87
CA SER A 664 20.05 -9.88 10.30
C SER A 664 19.69 -9.08 9.05
N ILE A 665 18.52 -8.44 9.04
CA ILE A 665 18.04 -7.60 7.94
C ILE A 665 17.53 -6.29 8.53
N ALA A 666 18.10 -5.17 8.10
CA ALA A 666 17.72 -3.83 8.56
C ALA A 666 17.69 -3.68 10.10
N GLY A 667 18.59 -4.39 10.81
CA GLY A 667 18.68 -4.39 12.27
C GLY A 667 17.71 -5.33 12.99
N ALA A 668 16.89 -6.09 12.27
CA ALA A 668 16.02 -7.12 12.82
C ALA A 668 16.60 -8.53 12.57
N GLU A 669 16.62 -9.37 13.60
CA GLU A 669 16.97 -10.78 13.48
C GLU A 669 15.79 -11.57 12.93
N VAL A 670 16.01 -12.27 11.82
CA VAL A 670 14.99 -13.03 11.11
C VAL A 670 15.52 -14.40 10.69
N ILE A 671 14.61 -15.29 10.35
CA ILE A 671 14.95 -16.63 9.85
C ILE A 671 14.52 -16.72 8.39
N MET A 672 15.48 -16.99 7.52
CA MET A 672 15.24 -17.27 6.13
C MET A 672 15.04 -18.76 5.91
N ALA A 673 13.91 -19.12 5.31
CA ALA A 673 13.59 -20.48 4.88
C ALA A 673 13.68 -20.55 3.35
N THR A 674 14.52 -21.45 2.84
CA THR A 674 14.75 -21.64 1.39
C THR A 674 14.35 -23.06 0.97
N GLY A 675 13.40 -23.15 0.04
CA GLY A 675 13.01 -24.39 -0.65
C GLY A 675 12.81 -24.08 -2.15
N SER A 676 11.72 -24.54 -2.75
CA SER A 676 11.36 -24.11 -4.13
C SER A 676 11.03 -22.61 -4.19
N ARG A 677 10.56 -22.06 -3.08
CA ARG A 677 10.38 -20.63 -2.82
C ARG A 677 11.14 -20.25 -1.55
N ALA A 678 11.43 -18.97 -1.40
CA ALA A 678 12.08 -18.43 -0.21
C ALA A 678 11.14 -17.53 0.60
N MET A 679 11.29 -17.57 1.93
CA MET A 679 10.47 -16.82 2.87
C MET A 679 11.32 -16.36 4.05
N LEU A 680 11.06 -15.16 4.55
CA LEU A 680 11.60 -14.64 5.79
C LEU A 680 10.54 -14.74 6.89
N LEU A 681 10.96 -15.23 8.04
CA LEU A 681 10.19 -15.33 9.26
C LEU A 681 10.71 -14.27 10.23
N SER A 682 9.86 -13.31 10.58
CA SER A 682 10.18 -12.22 11.50
C SER A 682 9.21 -12.20 12.68
N TRP A 683 9.55 -11.52 13.76
CA TRP A 683 8.61 -11.30 14.87
C TRP A 683 7.86 -9.99 14.71
N SER A 684 6.53 -10.06 14.62
CA SER A 684 5.70 -8.87 14.54
C SER A 684 4.35 -9.12 15.23
N ASN A 685 3.88 -8.13 16.00
CA ASN A 685 2.60 -8.17 16.72
C ASN A 685 2.35 -9.48 17.51
N GLY A 686 3.38 -10.00 18.18
CA GLY A 686 3.28 -11.21 18.99
C GLY A 686 3.18 -12.53 18.21
N ARG A 687 3.47 -12.53 16.89
CA ARG A 687 3.46 -13.71 16.02
C ARG A 687 4.64 -13.73 15.05
N ILE A 688 4.88 -14.92 14.48
CA ILE A 688 5.81 -15.07 13.35
C ILE A 688 5.13 -14.52 12.10
N ALA A 689 5.61 -13.38 11.60
CA ALA A 689 5.23 -12.81 10.32
C ALA A 689 6.05 -13.44 9.19
N GLN A 690 5.40 -13.63 8.05
CA GLN A 690 5.97 -14.28 6.86
C GLN A 690 6.12 -13.24 5.75
N HIS A 691 7.31 -13.13 5.19
CA HIS A 691 7.59 -12.25 4.06
C HIS A 691 8.18 -13.09 2.93
N HIS A 692 7.48 -13.19 1.81
CA HIS A 692 7.99 -13.93 0.66
C HIS A 692 9.18 -13.20 0.03
N VAL A 693 10.14 -13.96 -0.48
CA VAL A 693 11.35 -13.44 -1.12
C VAL A 693 11.37 -13.91 -2.57
N ASN A 694 11.31 -12.97 -3.51
CA ASN A 694 11.23 -13.26 -4.94
C ASN A 694 12.62 -13.28 -5.58
N ILE A 695 13.41 -14.32 -5.28
CA ILE A 695 14.63 -14.65 -6.04
C ILE A 695 14.44 -16.06 -6.61
N LYS A 696 14.72 -16.22 -7.90
CA LYS A 696 14.58 -17.51 -8.58
C LYS A 696 15.76 -18.42 -8.24
N ASN A 697 15.48 -19.73 -8.15
CA ASN A 697 16.49 -20.78 -8.02
C ASN A 697 17.42 -20.65 -6.80
N ILE A 698 16.95 -20.06 -5.69
CA ILE A 698 17.69 -20.11 -4.43
C ILE A 698 17.70 -21.55 -3.91
N GLU A 699 18.87 -22.00 -3.49
CA GLU A 699 19.03 -23.28 -2.81
C GLU A 699 19.44 -23.11 -1.34
N SER A 700 20.29 -22.13 -1.02
CA SER A 700 20.67 -21.82 0.36
C SER A 700 21.13 -20.36 0.48
N VAL A 701 21.25 -19.87 1.72
CA VAL A 701 21.68 -18.48 2.01
C VAL A 701 22.73 -18.45 3.11
N ALA A 702 23.66 -17.50 3.04
CA ALA A 702 24.63 -17.22 4.10
C ALA A 702 24.71 -15.71 4.40
N PRO A 703 24.82 -15.32 5.70
CA PRO A 703 24.99 -13.91 6.08
C PRO A 703 26.37 -13.40 5.64
N PHE A 704 26.44 -12.22 5.04
CA PHE A 704 27.70 -11.71 4.50
C PHE A 704 27.82 -10.18 4.60
N THR A 705 28.55 -9.76 5.62
CA THR A 705 28.92 -8.35 5.82
C THR A 705 30.36 -8.14 5.40
N SER A 706 30.68 -7.23 4.47
CA SER A 706 32.07 -6.91 4.10
C SER A 706 32.27 -5.40 3.90
N SER A 707 33.51 -4.92 3.92
CA SER A 707 33.83 -3.52 3.59
C SER A 707 33.37 -3.10 2.20
N ALA A 708 33.37 -4.05 1.25
CA ALA A 708 33.01 -3.79 -0.13
C ALA A 708 31.49 -3.80 -0.39
N PHE A 709 30.73 -4.65 0.32
CA PHE A 709 29.30 -4.87 0.07
C PHE A 709 28.38 -4.38 1.20
N GLY A 710 28.94 -3.88 2.32
CA GLY A 710 28.18 -3.50 3.50
C GLY A 710 27.50 -4.71 4.14
N ASP A 711 26.32 -4.53 4.74
CA ASP A 711 25.50 -5.62 5.25
C ASP A 711 24.70 -6.26 4.10
N ALA A 712 25.04 -7.50 3.74
CA ALA A 712 24.47 -8.22 2.60
C ALA A 712 24.29 -9.73 2.93
N LEU A 713 23.68 -10.45 1.99
CA LEU A 713 23.50 -11.90 2.04
C LEU A 713 24.07 -12.52 0.76
N ILE A 714 24.62 -13.73 0.89
CA ILE A 714 25.00 -14.55 -0.26
C ILE A 714 23.88 -15.56 -0.52
N PHE A 715 23.32 -15.50 -1.72
CA PHE A 715 22.34 -16.44 -2.24
C PHE A 715 23.07 -17.48 -3.09
N LYS A 716 23.01 -18.74 -2.67
CA LYS A 716 23.45 -19.87 -3.49
C LYS A 716 22.36 -20.19 -4.50
N LEU A 717 22.67 -20.04 -5.78
CA LEU A 717 21.76 -20.31 -6.88
C LEU A 717 22.08 -21.66 -7.53
N THR A 718 21.13 -22.27 -8.22
CA THR A 718 21.38 -23.53 -8.97
C THR A 718 22.54 -23.42 -9.98
N LYS A 719 22.82 -22.21 -10.49
CA LYS A 719 23.90 -21.94 -11.45
C LYS A 719 24.88 -20.85 -10.98
N GLY A 720 25.24 -20.82 -9.70
CA GLY A 720 26.26 -19.91 -9.19
C GLY A 720 25.90 -19.30 -7.84
N LEU A 721 26.29 -18.04 -7.62
CA LEU A 721 25.92 -17.27 -6.44
C LEU A 721 25.56 -15.83 -6.80
N SER A 722 24.76 -15.21 -5.94
CA SER A 722 24.44 -13.78 -5.99
C SER A 722 24.65 -13.18 -4.60
N ILE A 723 25.27 -12.00 -4.53
CA ILE A 723 25.42 -11.20 -3.33
C ILE A 723 24.38 -10.09 -3.43
N ALA A 724 23.43 -10.07 -2.49
CA ALA A 724 22.35 -9.09 -2.51
C ALA A 724 21.98 -8.63 -1.10
N ARG A 725 21.44 -7.41 -1.00
CA ARG A 725 20.92 -6.85 0.24
C ARG A 725 19.41 -6.91 0.24
N ILE A 726 18.82 -7.30 1.37
CA ILE A 726 17.37 -7.22 1.57
C ILE A 726 17.06 -5.90 2.25
N GLY A 727 16.10 -5.14 1.69
CA GLY A 727 15.64 -3.86 2.22
C GLY A 727 14.68 -4.01 3.42
N LYS A 728 13.80 -3.04 3.61
CA LYS A 728 12.76 -3.10 4.66
C LYS A 728 11.85 -4.32 4.45
N LEU A 729 11.49 -4.98 5.55
CA LEU A 729 10.61 -6.16 5.59
C LEU A 729 9.15 -5.75 5.43
N GLU A 730 8.78 -5.29 4.25
CA GLU A 730 7.39 -4.93 3.91
C GLU A 730 6.66 -6.12 3.27
N LYS A 731 5.33 -6.18 3.43
CA LYS A 731 4.50 -7.25 2.83
C LYS A 731 4.39 -7.07 1.31
N LEU A 732 4.31 -5.81 0.87
CA LEU A 732 4.19 -5.41 -0.52
C LEU A 732 5.36 -4.51 -0.89
N LYS A 733 5.86 -4.68 -2.11
CA LYS A 733 6.80 -3.75 -2.73
C LYS A 733 6.08 -2.93 -3.79
N ILE A 734 6.25 -1.61 -3.74
CA ILE A 734 5.75 -0.67 -4.73
C ILE A 734 6.94 -0.07 -5.45
N ASP A 735 7.12 -0.44 -6.72
CA ASP A 735 8.08 0.20 -7.62
C ASP A 735 7.35 1.28 -8.44
N SER A 736 7.98 2.45 -8.63
CA SER A 736 7.37 3.57 -9.35
C SER A 736 8.26 4.09 -10.47
N VAL A 737 7.62 4.46 -11.58
CA VAL A 737 8.25 5.07 -12.75
C VAL A 737 7.56 6.40 -13.00
N SER A 738 8.29 7.49 -12.80
CA SER A 738 7.76 8.83 -13.03
C SER A 738 7.64 9.11 -14.53
N LEU A 739 6.44 9.48 -14.97
CA LEU A 739 6.14 10.01 -16.30
C LEU A 739 6.03 11.55 -16.31
N GLY A 740 6.13 12.19 -15.13
CA GLY A 740 6.10 13.64 -14.99
C GLY A 740 4.72 14.20 -15.33
N TYR A 741 4.66 15.13 -16.29
CA TYR A 741 3.41 15.74 -16.75
C TYR A 741 2.58 14.84 -17.66
N ASP A 742 3.15 13.74 -18.17
CA ASP A 742 2.41 12.76 -18.95
C ASP A 742 1.66 11.81 -17.99
N VAL A 743 0.45 12.21 -17.59
CA VAL A 743 -0.41 11.46 -16.68
C VAL A 743 -0.98 10.24 -17.39
N PRO A 744 -0.65 9.01 -16.95
CA PRO A 744 -1.19 7.81 -17.58
C PRO A 744 -2.68 7.66 -17.23
N ASN A 745 -3.52 7.41 -18.25
CA ASN A 745 -4.97 7.27 -18.06
C ASN A 745 -5.51 5.88 -18.46
N THR A 746 -4.79 5.13 -19.30
CA THR A 746 -5.15 3.77 -19.70
C THR A 746 -3.91 2.92 -19.98
N LEU A 747 -4.01 1.62 -19.71
CA LEU A 747 -2.87 0.70 -19.72
C LEU A 747 -3.26 -0.69 -20.22
N ALA A 748 -2.38 -1.29 -21.01
CA ALA A 748 -2.44 -2.70 -21.36
C ALA A 748 -1.05 -3.36 -21.32
N TYR A 749 -1.00 -4.66 -21.02
CA TYR A 749 0.24 -5.43 -21.01
C TYR A 749 0.34 -6.31 -22.26
N HIS A 750 1.46 -6.22 -22.98
CA HIS A 750 1.76 -7.08 -24.12
C HIS A 750 2.72 -8.22 -23.69
N PRO A 751 2.24 -9.47 -23.56
CA PRO A 751 3.05 -10.55 -22.99
C PRO A 751 4.21 -11.00 -23.89
N ASP A 752 4.04 -11.04 -25.22
CA ASP A 752 5.09 -11.60 -26.11
C ASP A 752 6.36 -10.75 -26.17
N ILE A 753 6.22 -9.42 -26.02
CA ILE A 753 7.35 -8.48 -26.01
C ILE A 753 7.66 -7.94 -24.61
N LYS A 754 6.90 -8.37 -23.59
CA LYS A 754 6.96 -7.87 -22.20
C LYS A 754 7.03 -6.35 -22.11
N ALA A 755 6.03 -5.67 -22.67
CA ALA A 755 5.96 -4.21 -22.66
C ALA A 755 4.56 -3.72 -22.24
N PHE A 756 4.53 -2.56 -21.60
CA PHE A 756 3.33 -1.81 -21.27
C PHE A 756 2.99 -0.82 -22.38
N ALA A 757 1.75 -0.90 -22.86
CA ALA A 757 1.16 0.02 -23.82
C ALA A 757 0.29 1.02 -23.03
N VAL A 758 0.65 2.31 -23.05
CA VAL A 758 0.15 3.31 -22.11
C VAL A 758 -0.39 4.52 -22.86
N GLY A 759 -1.66 4.85 -22.62
CA GLY A 759 -2.23 6.15 -22.99
C GLY A 759 -1.93 7.19 -21.92
N CYS A 760 -1.49 8.37 -22.34
CA CYS A 760 -1.14 9.48 -21.44
C CYS A 760 -1.87 10.76 -21.87
N LEU A 761 -2.35 11.50 -20.88
CA LEU A 761 -2.78 12.89 -21.00
C LEU A 761 -1.69 13.77 -20.40
N ARG A 762 -1.18 14.70 -21.18
CA ARG A 762 -0.20 15.69 -20.74
C ARG A 762 -0.94 16.95 -20.33
N THR A 763 -0.78 17.35 -19.07
CA THR A 763 -1.36 18.61 -18.55
C THR A 763 -0.24 19.47 -18.00
N GLU A 764 0.06 20.58 -18.67
CA GLU A 764 1.09 21.52 -18.24
C GLU A 764 0.48 22.85 -17.78
N PRO A 765 1.02 23.46 -16.72
CA PRO A 765 0.65 24.81 -16.34
C PRO A 765 0.95 25.77 -17.50
N SER A 766 -0.05 26.56 -17.88
CA SER A 766 0.17 27.72 -18.73
C SER A 766 0.70 28.90 -17.89
N LEU A 767 1.27 29.89 -18.57
CA LEU A 767 1.73 31.11 -17.92
C LEU A 767 0.59 32.13 -17.84
N ASN A 768 0.53 32.89 -16.75
CA ASN A 768 -0.33 34.08 -16.59
C ASN A 768 -1.85 33.80 -16.62
N GLY A 769 -2.34 32.81 -15.87
CA GLY A 769 -3.78 32.61 -15.66
C GLY A 769 -4.56 32.03 -16.86
N ALA A 770 -3.88 31.61 -17.93
CA ALA A 770 -4.52 30.94 -19.06
C ALA A 770 -4.96 29.50 -18.69
N SER A 771 -5.77 28.86 -19.55
CA SER A 771 -6.09 27.43 -19.41
C SER A 771 -4.82 26.57 -19.52
N ASP A 772 -4.80 25.42 -18.83
CA ASP A 772 -3.66 24.49 -18.89
C ASP A 772 -3.46 23.98 -20.34
N ASN A 773 -2.21 23.76 -20.75
CA ASN A 773 -1.93 23.13 -22.03
C ASN A 773 -2.20 21.63 -21.93
N ILE A 774 -3.18 21.14 -22.69
CA ILE A 774 -3.57 19.73 -22.74
C ILE A 774 -3.04 19.11 -24.04
N GLY A 775 -2.44 17.93 -23.95
CA GLY A 775 -2.06 17.11 -25.09
C GLY A 775 -2.20 15.63 -24.77
N SER A 776 -2.15 14.76 -25.79
CA SER A 776 -2.24 13.31 -25.58
C SER A 776 -1.14 12.56 -26.32
N SER A 777 -0.70 11.46 -25.72
CA SER A 777 0.30 10.56 -26.31
C SER A 777 0.04 9.10 -25.96
N PHE A 778 0.48 8.23 -26.85
CA PHE A 778 0.57 6.79 -26.63
C PHE A 778 2.05 6.42 -26.48
N LYS A 779 2.38 5.60 -25.48
CA LYS A 779 3.76 5.20 -25.15
C LYS A 779 3.88 3.70 -24.97
N LEU A 780 5.01 3.14 -25.40
CA LEU A 780 5.40 1.76 -25.16
C LEU A 780 6.60 1.77 -24.21
N ILE A 781 6.49 1.06 -23.09
CA ILE A 781 7.48 1.03 -22.00
C ILE A 781 7.84 -0.43 -21.71
N ASP A 782 9.13 -0.75 -21.56
CA ASP A 782 9.56 -2.11 -21.21
C ASP A 782 9.04 -2.51 -19.83
N ALA A 783 8.50 -3.72 -19.69
CA ALA A 783 7.85 -4.13 -18.45
C ALA A 783 8.82 -4.56 -17.34
N LEU A 784 10.10 -4.76 -17.65
CA LEU A 784 11.13 -5.20 -16.71
C LEU A 784 12.07 -4.06 -16.33
N THR A 785 12.54 -3.29 -17.32
CA THR A 785 13.47 -2.17 -17.11
C THR A 785 12.77 -0.84 -16.94
N PHE A 786 11.50 -0.73 -17.33
CA PHE A 786 10.74 0.52 -17.44
C PHE A 786 11.38 1.57 -18.36
N GLU A 787 12.26 1.13 -19.25
CA GLU A 787 12.80 2.01 -20.28
C GLU A 787 11.73 2.34 -21.30
N PHE A 788 11.75 3.59 -21.75
CA PHE A 788 10.86 4.07 -22.78
C PHE A 788 11.31 3.53 -24.14
N LEU A 789 10.41 2.81 -24.82
CA LEU A 789 10.71 2.14 -26.09
C LEU A 789 10.28 3.02 -27.28
N ASN A 790 9.01 3.39 -27.34
CA ASN A 790 8.41 4.14 -28.45
C ASN A 790 7.29 5.09 -27.95
N SER A 791 6.98 6.13 -28.73
CA SER A 791 5.76 6.93 -28.56
C SER A 791 5.11 7.30 -29.88
N HIS A 792 3.82 7.59 -29.82
CA HIS A 792 3.02 8.26 -30.83
C HIS A 792 2.31 9.46 -30.17
N SER A 793 2.42 10.66 -30.75
CA SER A 793 1.76 11.87 -30.21
C SER A 793 0.54 12.23 -31.06
N PHE A 794 -0.51 12.71 -30.41
CA PHE A 794 -1.76 13.09 -31.06
C PHE A 794 -1.85 14.62 -31.23
N PRO A 795 -2.71 15.11 -32.15
CA PRO A 795 -3.07 16.51 -32.24
C PRO A 795 -3.63 17.08 -30.92
N PRO A 796 -3.55 18.40 -30.67
CA PRO A 796 -3.97 19.01 -29.39
C PRO A 796 -5.43 18.76 -28.98
N ASN A 797 -6.31 18.54 -29.96
CA ASN A 797 -7.73 18.33 -29.73
C ASN A 797 -8.13 16.84 -29.75
N GLU A 798 -7.15 15.94 -29.76
CA GLU A 798 -7.39 14.50 -29.78
C GLU A 798 -6.78 13.82 -28.57
N GLU A 799 -7.61 13.04 -27.88
CA GLU A 799 -7.26 12.37 -26.64
C GLU A 799 -7.35 10.86 -26.75
N VAL A 800 -6.35 10.16 -26.23
CA VAL A 800 -6.40 8.70 -26.06
C VAL A 800 -7.39 8.36 -24.95
N THR A 801 -8.41 7.58 -25.29
CA THR A 801 -9.48 7.18 -24.37
C THR A 801 -9.26 5.78 -23.80
N LYS A 802 -8.83 4.82 -24.64
CA LYS A 802 -8.61 3.43 -24.20
C LYS A 802 -7.52 2.74 -25.01
N VAL A 803 -6.72 1.91 -24.33
CA VAL A 803 -5.72 1.03 -24.94
C VAL A 803 -5.98 -0.41 -24.50
N ILE A 804 -6.04 -1.34 -25.46
CA ILE A 804 -6.09 -2.79 -25.17
C ILE A 804 -5.06 -3.55 -26.02
N VAL A 805 -4.67 -4.72 -25.56
CA VAL A 805 -3.91 -5.69 -26.37
C VAL A 805 -4.83 -6.87 -26.65
N GLY A 806 -5.01 -7.21 -27.92
CA GLY A 806 -6.00 -8.19 -28.33
C GLY A 806 -5.60 -8.96 -29.59
N ASP A 807 -6.09 -10.19 -29.69
CA ASP A 807 -5.87 -11.06 -30.84
C ASP A 807 -7.02 -10.91 -31.83
N LEU A 808 -6.72 -10.40 -33.02
CA LEU A 808 -7.68 -10.22 -34.11
C LEU A 808 -7.41 -11.22 -35.22
N VAL A 809 -8.48 -11.73 -35.83
CA VAL A 809 -8.40 -12.67 -36.96
C VAL A 809 -8.51 -11.92 -38.29
N MET A 810 -7.61 -12.24 -39.22
CA MET A 810 -7.59 -11.76 -40.58
C MET A 810 -7.50 -12.95 -41.55
N GLY A 811 -8.65 -13.37 -42.10
CA GLY A 811 -8.73 -14.63 -42.85
C GLY A 811 -8.43 -15.82 -41.93
N ASP A 812 -7.44 -16.64 -42.27
CA ASP A 812 -7.02 -17.78 -41.43
C ASP A 812 -5.88 -17.45 -40.44
N LYS A 813 -5.46 -16.18 -40.35
CA LYS A 813 -4.35 -15.75 -39.49
C LYS A 813 -4.85 -14.96 -38.29
N GLN A 814 -4.52 -15.45 -37.10
CA GLN A 814 -4.67 -14.71 -35.85
C GLN A 814 -3.36 -13.97 -35.56
N GLU A 815 -3.45 -12.66 -35.36
CA GLU A 815 -2.31 -11.82 -34.97
C GLU A 815 -2.69 -10.94 -33.78
N ARG A 816 -1.70 -10.66 -32.93
CA ARG A 816 -1.85 -9.78 -31.77
C ARG A 816 -1.58 -8.33 -32.14
N TYR A 817 -2.46 -7.43 -31.72
CA TYR A 817 -2.36 -6.00 -31.97
C TYR A 817 -2.48 -5.21 -30.67
N ILE A 818 -1.80 -4.06 -30.64
CA ILE A 818 -2.09 -2.99 -29.68
C ILE A 818 -3.15 -2.10 -30.35
N ILE A 819 -4.27 -1.92 -29.69
CA ILE A 819 -5.44 -1.22 -30.21
C ILE A 819 -5.63 0.04 -29.38
N VAL A 820 -5.61 1.20 -30.04
CA VAL A 820 -5.74 2.51 -29.40
C VAL A 820 -7.00 3.19 -29.93
N GLY A 821 -7.89 3.56 -29.01
CA GLY A 821 -9.08 4.38 -29.30
C GLY A 821 -8.85 5.82 -28.89
N THR A 822 -9.41 6.77 -29.66
CA THR A 822 -9.31 8.20 -29.40
C THR A 822 -10.67 8.91 -29.49
N ALA A 823 -10.72 10.12 -28.92
CA ALA A 823 -11.80 11.09 -29.07
C ALA A 823 -11.24 12.40 -29.64
N ILE A 824 -11.96 13.04 -30.56
CA ILE A 824 -11.59 14.35 -31.12
C ILE A 824 -12.61 15.38 -30.63
N TRP A 825 -12.13 16.37 -29.88
CA TRP A 825 -12.92 17.47 -29.35
C TRP A 825 -12.94 18.62 -30.35
N GLU A 826 -14.13 19.05 -30.79
CA GLU A 826 -14.31 20.13 -31.79
C GLU A 826 -14.65 21.49 -31.17
N ASP A 827 -15.22 21.53 -29.95
CA ASP A 827 -15.60 22.76 -29.23
C ASP A 827 -14.78 22.94 -27.93
N GLU A 828 -14.63 24.18 -27.46
CA GLU A 828 -14.15 24.48 -26.12
C GLU A 828 -15.26 24.21 -25.08
N GLU A 829 -15.05 23.17 -24.27
CA GLU A 829 -15.80 22.73 -23.07
C GLU A 829 -17.22 22.15 -23.27
N GLY A 830 -17.36 20.85 -22.96
CA GLY A 830 -18.62 20.25 -22.52
C GLY A 830 -19.54 19.63 -23.59
N SER A 831 -19.16 19.63 -24.88
CA SER A 831 -19.91 18.93 -25.93
C SER A 831 -19.44 17.48 -26.09
N GLU A 832 -20.36 16.56 -26.36
CA GLU A 832 -20.03 15.16 -26.62
C GLU A 832 -19.25 15.02 -27.94
N PRO A 833 -18.09 14.34 -27.96
CA PRO A 833 -17.27 14.22 -29.15
C PRO A 833 -18.01 13.46 -30.27
N THR A 834 -18.04 14.07 -31.45
CA THR A 834 -18.73 13.53 -32.64
C THR A 834 -17.80 12.73 -33.56
N LYS A 835 -16.49 12.76 -33.29
CA LYS A 835 -15.44 12.10 -34.06
C LYS A 835 -14.40 11.45 -33.14
N GLY A 836 -13.75 10.42 -33.64
CA GLY A 836 -12.67 9.70 -32.99
C GLY A 836 -11.96 8.81 -33.98
N ARG A 837 -10.88 8.13 -33.55
CA ARG A 837 -10.12 7.20 -34.39
C ARG A 837 -9.81 5.90 -33.67
N ILE A 838 -9.58 4.85 -34.45
CA ILE A 838 -9.03 3.57 -34.03
C ILE A 838 -7.70 3.36 -34.74
N LEU A 839 -6.64 3.15 -33.95
CA LEU A 839 -5.30 2.87 -34.43
C LEU A 839 -4.90 1.45 -34.04
N LEU A 840 -4.42 0.67 -35.01
CA LEU A 840 -3.85 -0.66 -34.77
C LEU A 840 -2.34 -0.61 -34.95
N PHE A 841 -1.61 -0.92 -33.88
CA PHE A 841 -0.16 -1.09 -33.93
C PHE A 841 0.22 -2.57 -33.87
N ARG A 842 1.22 -2.93 -34.66
CA ARG A 842 1.94 -4.21 -34.54
C ARG A 842 3.28 -3.93 -33.89
N ALA A 843 3.57 -4.64 -32.80
CA ALA A 843 4.87 -4.62 -32.17
C ALA A 843 5.61 -5.92 -32.51
N SER A 844 6.86 -5.83 -32.95
CA SER A 844 7.68 -7.00 -33.28
C SER A 844 9.06 -6.91 -32.67
N LEU A 845 9.53 -8.04 -32.12
CA LEU A 845 10.93 -8.22 -31.75
C LEU A 845 11.76 -8.29 -33.03
N SER A 846 12.91 -7.61 -33.06
CA SER A 846 13.82 -7.68 -34.20
C SER A 846 14.26 -9.13 -34.45
N LYS A 847 14.19 -9.60 -35.71
CA LYS A 847 14.41 -11.02 -36.06
C LYS A 847 15.82 -11.49 -35.69
N GLY A 848 15.94 -12.46 -34.77
CA GLY A 848 17.18 -13.18 -34.49
C GLY A 848 17.41 -13.71 -33.06
N MET A 849 16.53 -13.47 -32.09
CA MET A 849 16.84 -13.72 -30.67
C MET A 849 15.94 -14.78 -30.01
N GLN A 850 16.57 -15.73 -29.31
CA GLN A 850 15.89 -16.55 -28.32
C GLN A 850 15.69 -15.73 -27.03
N VAL A 851 14.46 -15.74 -26.53
CA VAL A 851 14.07 -15.21 -25.22
C VAL A 851 14.80 -16.05 -24.16
N GLY A 852 15.85 -15.50 -23.53
CA GLY A 852 16.58 -16.28 -22.50
C GLY A 852 17.82 -15.66 -21.85
N SER A 853 18.46 -14.63 -22.41
CA SER A 853 19.63 -14.02 -21.77
C SER A 853 19.42 -12.52 -21.61
N GLY A 854 19.46 -12.02 -20.37
CA GLY A 854 19.36 -10.61 -20.00
C GLY A 854 20.55 -9.77 -20.48
N ALA A 855 20.77 -9.72 -21.79
CA ALA A 855 21.77 -8.86 -22.40
C ALA A 855 21.23 -7.42 -22.44
N ALA A 856 21.87 -6.53 -21.69
CA ALA A 856 21.54 -5.11 -21.52
C ALA A 856 21.68 -4.23 -22.80
N ASN A 857 21.67 -4.81 -24.01
CA ASN A 857 21.91 -4.10 -25.27
C ASN A 857 21.05 -4.65 -26.44
N ALA A 858 19.89 -5.23 -26.17
CA ALA A 858 18.95 -5.63 -27.22
C ALA A 858 18.29 -4.37 -27.84
N PRO A 859 18.21 -4.25 -29.18
CA PRO A 859 17.49 -3.14 -29.80
C PRO A 859 15.99 -3.20 -29.44
N PRO A 860 15.34 -2.05 -29.21
CA PRO A 860 13.95 -1.99 -28.77
C PRO A 860 12.99 -2.61 -29.79
N PRO A 861 11.83 -3.13 -29.36
CA PRO A 861 10.82 -3.67 -30.27
C PRO A 861 10.36 -2.58 -31.24
N VAL A 862 10.17 -2.96 -32.51
CA VAL A 862 9.72 -2.01 -33.53
C VAL A 862 8.20 -1.95 -33.50
N LEU A 863 7.68 -0.76 -33.16
CA LEU A 863 6.25 -0.43 -33.22
C LEU A 863 5.89 0.11 -34.61
N THR A 864 4.95 -0.55 -35.30
CA THR A 864 4.48 -0.15 -36.62
C THR A 864 2.98 0.12 -36.59
N LEU A 865 2.56 1.33 -36.99
CA LEU A 865 1.14 1.63 -37.23
C LEU A 865 0.68 0.90 -38.50
N VAL A 866 -0.32 0.03 -38.38
CA VAL A 866 -0.81 -0.83 -39.47
C VAL A 866 -2.16 -0.37 -40.00
N LEU A 867 -3.00 0.23 -39.14
CA LEU A 867 -4.30 0.77 -39.51
C LEU A 867 -4.57 2.04 -38.72
N GLU A 868 -5.17 3.02 -39.39
CA GLU A 868 -5.80 4.20 -38.80
C GLU A 868 -7.17 4.36 -39.47
N GLN A 869 -8.23 4.43 -38.66
CA GLN A 869 -9.60 4.51 -39.17
C GLN A 869 -10.46 5.44 -38.30
N ASP A 870 -11.17 6.35 -38.96
CA ASP A 870 -12.12 7.25 -38.34
C ASP A 870 -13.40 6.52 -37.90
N ILE A 871 -13.95 6.94 -36.76
CA ILE A 871 -15.24 6.50 -36.21
C ILE A 871 -16.15 7.70 -35.91
N PRO A 872 -17.49 7.55 -36.00
CA PRO A 872 -18.45 8.64 -35.81
C PRO A 872 -18.77 8.86 -34.32
N GLY A 873 -17.76 9.16 -33.52
CA GLY A 873 -17.89 9.40 -32.07
C GLY A 873 -16.59 9.08 -31.33
N SER A 874 -16.62 9.13 -29.99
CA SER A 874 -15.50 8.72 -29.15
C SER A 874 -15.47 7.21 -28.94
N ALA A 875 -14.28 6.63 -28.97
CA ALA A 875 -14.03 5.25 -28.57
C ALA A 875 -14.00 5.13 -27.04
N VAL A 876 -15.16 5.06 -26.38
CA VAL A 876 -15.26 5.05 -24.90
C VAL A 876 -14.68 3.77 -24.29
N GLY A 877 -14.86 2.63 -24.95
CA GLY A 877 -14.35 1.34 -24.48
C GLY A 877 -14.11 0.36 -25.61
N LEU A 878 -13.17 -0.57 -25.38
CA LEU A 878 -12.70 -1.54 -26.36
C LEU A 878 -12.69 -2.94 -25.74
N ALA A 879 -13.15 -3.94 -26.47
CA ALA A 879 -13.01 -5.34 -26.12
C ALA A 879 -12.83 -6.21 -27.35
N VAL A 880 -12.27 -7.41 -27.16
CA VAL A 880 -12.24 -8.44 -28.20
C VAL A 880 -13.31 -9.47 -27.91
N VAL A 881 -14.13 -9.79 -28.91
CA VAL A 881 -15.17 -10.83 -28.86
C VAL A 881 -15.06 -11.71 -30.09
N ASP A 882 -14.89 -13.03 -29.90
CA ASP A 882 -14.69 -14.00 -30.99
C ASP A 882 -13.68 -13.50 -32.05
N HIS A 883 -12.52 -13.04 -31.57
CA HIS A 883 -11.43 -12.45 -32.36
C HIS A 883 -11.77 -11.24 -33.24
N ARG A 884 -12.87 -10.55 -32.93
CA ARG A 884 -13.33 -9.30 -33.54
C ARG A 884 -13.26 -8.17 -32.53
N LEU A 885 -13.19 -6.94 -33.03
CA LEU A 885 -13.09 -5.76 -32.19
C LEU A 885 -14.49 -5.20 -31.90
N ALA A 886 -14.92 -5.25 -30.63
CA ALA A 886 -16.11 -4.56 -30.17
C ALA A 886 -15.72 -3.19 -29.59
N ILE A 887 -16.39 -2.14 -30.05
CA ILE A 887 -16.10 -0.74 -29.69
C ILE A 887 -17.37 -0.10 -29.17
N ILE A 888 -17.28 0.57 -28.03
CA ILE A 888 -18.30 1.52 -27.60
C ILE A 888 -18.01 2.85 -28.32
N VAL A 889 -18.92 3.22 -29.23
CA VAL A 889 -18.94 4.53 -29.89
C VAL A 889 -20.09 5.31 -29.27
N ASN A 890 -19.77 6.16 -28.28
CA ASN A 890 -20.73 6.91 -27.48
C ASN A 890 -21.81 6.02 -26.83
N THR A 891 -23.00 5.92 -27.44
CA THR A 891 -24.16 5.14 -26.95
C THR A 891 -24.38 3.81 -27.70
N ILE A 892 -23.50 3.46 -28.63
CA ILE A 892 -23.64 2.31 -29.53
C ILE A 892 -22.45 1.36 -29.35
N VAL A 893 -22.71 0.06 -29.30
CA VAL A 893 -21.66 -0.96 -29.37
C VAL A 893 -21.59 -1.48 -30.80
N VAL A 894 -20.45 -1.31 -31.47
CA VAL A 894 -20.24 -1.73 -32.86
C VAL A 894 -19.18 -2.84 -32.90
N VAL A 895 -19.47 -3.94 -33.61
CA VAL A 895 -18.51 -5.03 -33.83
C VAL A 895 -17.86 -4.86 -35.20
N TYR A 896 -16.54 -4.77 -35.20
CA TYR A 896 -15.71 -4.63 -36.38
C TYR A 896 -14.92 -5.91 -36.67
N GLU A 897 -14.86 -6.26 -37.95
CA GLU A 897 -14.03 -7.33 -38.48
C GLU A 897 -12.85 -6.74 -39.26
N LEU A 898 -11.64 -7.23 -38.98
CA LEU A 898 -10.43 -6.81 -39.67
C LEU A 898 -10.35 -7.51 -41.04
N ARG A 899 -10.32 -6.71 -42.12
CA ARG A 899 -10.28 -7.20 -43.50
C ARG A 899 -9.10 -6.60 -44.26
N ARG A 900 -8.69 -7.28 -45.33
CA ARG A 900 -7.71 -6.75 -46.28
C ARG A 900 -8.42 -6.00 -47.40
N THR A 901 -7.95 -4.80 -47.68
CA THR A 901 -8.45 -3.94 -48.75
C THR A 901 -7.52 -4.02 -49.96
N GLN A 902 -8.05 -3.71 -51.16
CA GLN A 902 -7.25 -3.67 -52.41
C GLN A 902 -6.44 -2.37 -52.56
N THR A 903 -6.57 -1.43 -51.62
CA THR A 903 -5.92 -0.11 -51.61
C THR A 903 -4.53 -0.14 -50.95
N ALA A 904 -3.76 0.94 -51.11
CA ALA A 904 -2.39 1.07 -50.59
C ALA A 904 -2.26 0.96 -49.05
N GLN A 905 -3.35 1.18 -48.29
CA GLN A 905 -3.39 1.04 -46.83
C GLN A 905 -3.53 -0.42 -46.34
N GLY A 906 -3.82 -1.39 -47.22
CA GLY A 906 -3.71 -2.83 -46.96
C GLY A 906 -4.73 -3.46 -46.00
N LEU A 907 -5.23 -2.74 -44.99
CA LEU A 907 -6.21 -3.21 -43.99
C LEU A 907 -7.37 -2.22 -43.80
N GLU A 908 -8.52 -2.71 -43.37
CA GLU A 908 -9.69 -1.93 -42.93
C GLU A 908 -10.43 -2.65 -41.79
N LEU A 909 -11.10 -1.89 -40.90
CA LEU A 909 -12.08 -2.42 -39.97
C LEU A 909 -13.48 -2.23 -40.55
N LYS A 910 -14.15 -3.33 -40.91
CA LYS A 910 -15.50 -3.30 -41.43
C LYS A 910 -16.51 -3.54 -40.31
N ALA A 911 -17.43 -2.61 -40.10
CA ALA A 911 -18.56 -2.81 -39.19
C ALA A 911 -19.45 -3.96 -39.69
N VAL A 912 -19.71 -4.93 -38.81
CA VAL A 912 -20.51 -6.13 -39.11
C VAL A 912 -21.92 -5.99 -38.56
N ASP A 913 -22.04 -5.57 -37.31
CA ASP A 913 -23.31 -5.35 -36.61
C ASP A 913 -23.15 -4.28 -35.52
N GLN A 914 -24.28 -3.74 -35.06
CA GLN A 914 -24.30 -2.76 -33.99
C GLN A 914 -25.48 -2.99 -33.04
N TRP A 915 -25.24 -2.75 -31.76
CA TRP A 915 -26.26 -2.70 -30.72
C TRP A 915 -26.42 -1.26 -30.24
N ILE A 916 -27.60 -0.69 -30.45
CA ILE A 916 -27.91 0.70 -30.10
C ILE A 916 -28.54 0.74 -28.71
N HIS A 917 -28.05 1.64 -27.86
CA HIS A 917 -28.62 1.91 -26.55
C HIS A 917 -29.07 3.37 -26.42
N ASN A 918 -29.93 3.65 -25.43
CA ASN A 918 -30.52 4.99 -25.25
C ASN A 918 -29.71 5.90 -24.33
N TYR A 919 -28.85 5.32 -23.49
CA TYR A 919 -28.05 6.02 -22.49
C TYR A 919 -26.56 5.82 -22.77
N ALA A 920 -25.72 6.62 -22.08
CA ALA A 920 -24.27 6.58 -22.25
C ALA A 920 -23.70 5.26 -21.70
N ILE A 921 -22.79 4.65 -22.47
CA ILE A 921 -22.15 3.39 -22.11
C ILE A 921 -20.71 3.70 -21.69
N TRP A 922 -20.31 3.26 -20.49
CA TRP A 922 -18.99 3.59 -19.94
C TRP A 922 -17.98 2.44 -20.01
N SER A 923 -18.43 1.20 -19.93
CA SER A 923 -17.54 0.05 -19.78
C SER A 923 -18.01 -1.16 -20.60
N ILE A 924 -17.04 -1.86 -21.17
CA ILE A 924 -17.19 -3.13 -21.88
C ILE A 924 -16.12 -4.09 -21.41
N VAL A 925 -16.51 -5.29 -20.98
CA VAL A 925 -15.59 -6.34 -20.54
C VAL A 925 -15.96 -7.66 -21.20
N PRO A 926 -14.98 -8.41 -21.75
CA PRO A 926 -15.24 -9.75 -22.28
C PRO A 926 -15.61 -10.74 -21.16
N ALA A 927 -16.60 -11.59 -21.40
CA ALA A 927 -17.06 -12.63 -20.49
C ALA A 927 -16.99 -13.98 -21.21
N GLY A 928 -15.80 -14.57 -21.25
CA GLY A 928 -15.49 -15.71 -22.13
C GLY A 928 -15.36 -15.29 -23.60
N ASP A 929 -15.39 -16.26 -24.51
CA ASP A 929 -14.99 -16.01 -25.92
C ASP A 929 -16.04 -15.28 -26.75
N SER A 930 -17.33 -15.46 -26.43
CA SER A 930 -18.45 -15.01 -27.28
C SER A 930 -19.38 -13.99 -26.61
N ARG A 931 -19.12 -13.59 -25.37
CA ARG A 931 -19.96 -12.62 -24.65
C ARG A 931 -19.17 -11.41 -24.23
N VAL A 932 -19.88 -10.29 -24.16
CA VAL A 932 -19.38 -9.04 -23.58
C VAL A 932 -20.42 -8.52 -22.61
N VAL A 933 -19.95 -7.92 -21.52
CA VAL A 933 -20.78 -7.27 -20.52
C VAL A 933 -20.58 -5.79 -20.64
N ILE A 934 -21.70 -5.07 -20.66
CA ILE A 934 -21.78 -3.63 -20.88
C ILE A 934 -22.30 -2.98 -19.60
N GLY A 935 -21.61 -1.95 -19.12
CA GLY A 935 -22.06 -1.09 -18.04
C GLY A 935 -22.60 0.24 -18.57
N ASP A 936 -23.85 0.55 -18.22
CA ASP A 936 -24.54 1.77 -18.63
C ASP A 936 -24.60 2.83 -17.52
N ALA A 937 -24.48 4.10 -17.91
CA ALA A 937 -24.50 5.25 -17.02
C ALA A 937 -25.73 5.36 -16.11
N LEU A 938 -26.87 4.80 -16.53
CA LEU A 938 -28.16 4.93 -15.86
C LEU A 938 -28.89 3.58 -15.73
N GLN A 939 -28.71 2.66 -16.67
CA GLN A 939 -29.45 1.40 -16.79
C GLN A 939 -28.56 0.17 -16.58
N SER A 940 -27.85 0.15 -15.45
CA SER A 940 -27.16 -1.03 -14.89
C SER A 940 -26.32 -1.81 -15.93
N ALA A 941 -26.15 -3.13 -15.74
CA ALA A 941 -25.41 -3.99 -16.64
C ALA A 941 -26.30 -4.68 -17.69
N THR A 942 -25.72 -4.94 -18.87
CA THR A 942 -26.31 -5.77 -19.93
C THR A 942 -25.28 -6.78 -20.46
N THR A 943 -25.65 -8.06 -20.54
CA THR A 943 -24.82 -9.09 -21.17
C THR A 943 -25.25 -9.31 -22.61
N LEU A 944 -24.33 -9.09 -23.54
CA LEU A 944 -24.49 -9.34 -24.96
C LEU A 944 -23.73 -10.60 -25.38
N ARG A 945 -24.24 -11.34 -26.36
CA ARG A 945 -23.56 -12.47 -26.99
C ARG A 945 -23.44 -12.23 -28.48
N TRP A 946 -22.24 -12.44 -28.98
CA TRP A 946 -21.96 -12.53 -30.41
C TRP A 946 -22.28 -13.94 -30.92
N ASN A 947 -23.19 -14.05 -31.88
CA ASN A 947 -23.56 -15.33 -32.49
C ASN A 947 -22.79 -15.64 -33.81
N GLY A 948 -21.80 -14.82 -34.16
CA GLY A 948 -21.09 -14.87 -35.44
C GLY A 948 -21.59 -13.84 -36.47
N THR A 949 -22.82 -13.35 -36.32
CA THR A 949 -23.44 -12.39 -37.26
C THR A 949 -24.07 -11.18 -36.59
N LYS A 950 -24.59 -11.34 -35.37
CA LYS A 950 -25.31 -10.31 -34.62
C LYS A 950 -24.95 -10.31 -33.15
N LEU A 951 -25.09 -9.14 -32.53
CA LEU A 951 -25.11 -8.96 -31.09
C LEU A 951 -26.53 -9.18 -30.55
N GLU A 952 -26.69 -10.18 -29.70
CA GLU A 952 -27.96 -10.50 -29.04
C GLU A 952 -27.88 -10.20 -27.54
N VAL A 953 -28.94 -9.60 -26.99
CA VAL A 953 -29.08 -9.42 -25.54
C VAL A 953 -29.40 -10.79 -24.92
N VAL A 954 -28.52 -11.27 -24.04
CA VAL A 954 -28.69 -12.52 -23.31
C VAL A 954 -29.43 -12.29 -22.00
N ALA A 955 -28.97 -11.30 -21.24
CA ALA A 955 -29.50 -10.99 -19.92
C ALA A 955 -29.31 -9.50 -19.65
N LYS A 956 -30.27 -8.88 -18.98
CA LYS A 956 -30.25 -7.46 -18.64
C LYS A 956 -30.79 -7.21 -17.23
N ASP A 957 -30.17 -6.28 -16.52
CA ASP A 957 -30.75 -5.70 -15.32
C ASP A 957 -31.56 -4.45 -15.70
N TRP A 958 -32.75 -4.32 -15.12
CA TRP A 958 -33.68 -3.24 -15.41
C TRP A 958 -33.66 -2.14 -14.34
N THR A 959 -32.88 -2.32 -13.26
CA THR A 959 -32.74 -1.31 -12.23
C THR A 959 -32.02 -0.06 -12.76
N THR A 960 -32.32 1.08 -12.14
CA THR A 960 -31.64 2.34 -12.42
C THR A 960 -30.46 2.45 -11.47
N VAL A 961 -29.25 2.28 -11.99
CA VAL A 961 -27.99 2.34 -11.26
C VAL A 961 -27.02 3.18 -12.06
N ASN A 962 -26.37 4.14 -11.39
CA ASN A 962 -25.35 4.99 -12.00
C ASN A 962 -24.03 4.22 -12.12
N SER A 963 -23.95 3.28 -13.07
CA SER A 963 -22.79 2.40 -13.23
C SER A 963 -21.55 3.18 -13.62
N LEU A 964 -20.42 2.83 -13.00
CA LEU A 964 -19.09 3.32 -13.38
C LEU A 964 -18.29 2.24 -14.09
N ASN A 965 -18.21 1.05 -13.50
CA ASN A 965 -17.39 -0.05 -13.99
C ASN A 965 -18.13 -1.37 -13.88
N VAL A 966 -17.85 -2.26 -14.81
CA VAL A 966 -18.25 -3.67 -14.76
C VAL A 966 -17.03 -4.57 -14.92
N THR A 967 -17.07 -5.73 -14.31
CA THR A 967 -16.18 -6.86 -14.58
C THR A 967 -17.01 -8.13 -14.63
N ALA A 968 -16.52 -9.16 -15.31
CA ALA A 968 -17.23 -10.41 -15.45
C ALA A 968 -16.26 -11.59 -15.49
N ASP A 969 -16.72 -12.71 -14.96
CA ASP A 969 -16.14 -14.03 -15.21
C ASP A 969 -17.19 -14.93 -15.89
N GLU A 970 -16.93 -16.24 -15.94
CA GLU A 970 -17.85 -17.19 -16.56
C GLU A 970 -19.18 -17.36 -15.81
N THR A 971 -19.21 -16.98 -14.52
CA THR A 971 -20.31 -17.26 -13.59
C THR A 971 -21.02 -15.98 -13.13
N TYR A 972 -20.25 -14.94 -12.80
CA TYR A 972 -20.75 -13.71 -12.19
C TYR A 972 -20.37 -12.47 -12.99
N VAL A 973 -21.25 -11.47 -12.90
CA VAL A 973 -21.00 -10.09 -13.30
C VAL A 973 -20.95 -9.25 -12.05
N ILE A 974 -19.91 -8.43 -11.90
CA ILE A 974 -19.77 -7.49 -10.79
C ILE A 974 -19.78 -6.09 -11.36
N GLN A 975 -20.58 -5.22 -10.75
CA GLN A 975 -20.73 -3.83 -11.13
C GLN A 975 -20.42 -2.92 -9.94
N SER A 976 -19.88 -1.74 -10.22
CA SER A 976 -19.76 -0.65 -9.25
C SER A 976 -20.54 0.58 -9.70
N ASP A 977 -21.04 1.37 -8.75
CA ASP A 977 -21.71 2.64 -9.02
C ASP A 977 -20.93 3.87 -8.52
N ILE A 978 -21.46 5.06 -8.80
CA ILE A 978 -20.90 6.34 -8.36
C ILE A 978 -20.99 6.59 -6.84
N ASP A 979 -21.87 5.87 -6.15
CA ASP A 979 -22.08 6.03 -4.71
C ASP A 979 -21.15 5.09 -3.91
N GLY A 980 -20.30 4.31 -4.58
CA GLY A 980 -19.34 3.39 -3.95
C GLY A 980 -19.97 2.06 -3.53
N ASN A 981 -21.06 1.65 -4.16
CA ASN A 981 -21.65 0.33 -3.99
C ASN A 981 -21.08 -0.68 -5.00
N LEU A 982 -21.11 -1.94 -4.60
CA LEU A 982 -20.83 -3.13 -5.39
C LEU A 982 -22.09 -3.98 -5.50
N MET A 983 -22.38 -4.44 -6.71
CA MET A 983 -23.49 -5.34 -7.00
C MET A 983 -22.95 -6.57 -7.73
N SER A 984 -23.35 -7.77 -7.31
CA SER A 984 -23.06 -9.00 -8.02
C SER A 984 -24.32 -9.55 -8.68
N TYR A 985 -24.17 -10.04 -9.90
CA TYR A 985 -25.25 -10.58 -10.71
C TYR A 985 -24.88 -11.95 -11.24
N LYS A 986 -25.88 -12.82 -11.33
CA LYS A 986 -25.81 -14.09 -12.05
C LYS A 986 -26.60 -13.99 -13.35
N PRO A 987 -26.01 -14.30 -14.52
CA PRO A 987 -26.74 -14.32 -15.78
C PRO A 987 -27.79 -15.42 -15.83
N GLU A 988 -29.07 -15.07 -15.69
CA GLU A 988 -30.22 -15.98 -15.80
C GLU A 988 -31.17 -15.49 -16.89
N PRO A 989 -30.92 -15.85 -18.17
CA PRO A 989 -31.66 -15.29 -19.30
C PRO A 989 -33.19 -15.35 -19.11
N PRO A 990 -33.93 -14.24 -19.32
CA PRO A 990 -33.50 -12.97 -19.92
C PRO A 990 -33.04 -11.89 -18.92
N ILE A 991 -32.88 -12.20 -17.63
CA ILE A 991 -32.57 -11.23 -16.57
C ILE A 991 -31.16 -11.41 -16.01
N LEU A 992 -30.56 -10.32 -15.54
CA LEU A 992 -29.42 -10.41 -14.63
C LEU A 992 -29.97 -10.46 -13.21
N GLN A 993 -29.94 -11.64 -12.58
CA GLN A 993 -30.43 -11.79 -11.21
C GLN A 993 -29.39 -11.21 -10.26
N GLN A 994 -29.77 -10.17 -9.51
CA GLN A 994 -28.90 -9.64 -8.46
C GLN A 994 -28.77 -10.66 -7.32
N THR A 995 -27.52 -10.98 -6.97
CA THR A 995 -27.15 -11.96 -5.95
C THR A 995 -26.42 -11.32 -4.78
N GLY A 996 -25.99 -10.07 -4.92
CA GLY A 996 -25.31 -9.34 -3.85
C GLY A 996 -25.40 -7.82 -4.00
N HIS A 997 -25.30 -7.15 -2.86
CA HIS A 997 -25.22 -5.70 -2.74
C HIS A 997 -24.38 -5.34 -1.51
N TYR A 998 -23.33 -4.54 -1.70
CA TYR A 998 -22.36 -4.20 -0.68
C TYR A 998 -21.80 -2.79 -0.87
N HIS A 999 -21.80 -1.96 0.18
CA HIS A 999 -21.19 -0.65 0.12
C HIS A 999 -19.70 -0.71 0.46
N PHE A 1000 -18.88 -0.39 -0.55
CA PHE A 1000 -17.43 -0.40 -0.42
C PHE A 1000 -16.88 0.81 0.35
N GLY A 1001 -17.55 1.96 0.25
CA GLY A 1001 -17.18 3.20 0.95
C GLY A 1001 -16.29 4.16 0.16
N GLU A 1002 -15.92 3.80 -1.06
CA GLU A 1002 -15.17 4.63 -2.01
C GLU A 1002 -15.66 4.36 -3.42
N THR A 1003 -15.54 5.36 -4.30
CA THR A 1003 -15.75 5.15 -5.74
C THR A 1003 -14.66 4.23 -6.30
N ILE A 1004 -15.06 3.38 -7.24
CA ILE A 1004 -14.18 2.39 -7.85
C ILE A 1004 -13.82 2.89 -9.24
N SER A 1005 -12.54 3.13 -9.49
CA SER A 1005 -12.06 3.64 -10.77
C SER A 1005 -11.82 2.52 -11.77
N CYS A 1006 -11.41 1.34 -11.31
CA CYS A 1006 -11.07 0.21 -12.17
C CYS A 1006 -11.40 -1.13 -11.51
N LEU A 1007 -12.01 -2.03 -12.28
CA LEU A 1007 -12.22 -3.43 -11.95
C LEU A 1007 -11.47 -4.29 -12.98
N VAL A 1008 -10.54 -5.11 -12.52
CA VAL A 1008 -9.70 -5.95 -13.37
C VAL A 1008 -10.05 -7.43 -13.14
N PRO A 1009 -10.49 -8.17 -14.17
CA PRO A 1009 -10.69 -9.61 -14.06
C PRO A 1009 -9.34 -10.33 -13.92
N GLY A 1010 -9.26 -11.30 -13.02
CA GLY A 1010 -8.07 -12.13 -12.79
C GLY A 1010 -7.67 -12.24 -11.31
N SER A 1011 -6.57 -12.94 -11.09
CA SER A 1011 -6.04 -13.24 -9.76
C SER A 1011 -4.59 -12.79 -9.65
N ILE A 1012 -4.16 -12.35 -8.45
CA ILE A 1012 -2.75 -12.03 -8.19
C ILE A 1012 -1.90 -13.30 -8.09
N ARG A 1013 -2.49 -14.45 -7.70
CA ARG A 1013 -1.76 -15.72 -7.52
C ARG A 1013 -2.14 -16.75 -8.57
N SER A 1014 -1.20 -17.62 -8.93
CA SER A 1014 -1.43 -18.71 -9.88
C SER A 1014 -2.53 -19.68 -9.41
N ARG A 1015 -3.41 -20.10 -10.34
CA ARG A 1015 -4.47 -21.09 -10.11
C ARG A 1015 -3.94 -22.45 -9.65
N SER A 1016 -2.71 -22.82 -10.02
CA SER A 1016 -2.09 -24.08 -9.58
C SER A 1016 -1.89 -24.17 -8.05
N ASN A 1017 -1.78 -23.02 -7.39
CA ASN A 1017 -1.68 -22.90 -5.92
C ASN A 1017 -3.05 -22.92 -5.22
N GLN A 1018 -4.17 -23.00 -5.96
CA GLN A 1018 -5.53 -22.94 -5.41
C GLN A 1018 -6.25 -24.31 -5.33
N ASN A 1019 -5.60 -25.41 -5.73
CA ASN A 1019 -6.21 -26.74 -5.62
C ASN A 1019 -6.46 -27.11 -4.14
N GLY A 1020 -7.74 -27.21 -3.76
CA GLY A 1020 -8.17 -27.45 -2.38
C GLY A 1020 -8.33 -26.17 -1.54
N SER A 1021 -8.22 -24.99 -2.14
CA SER A 1021 -8.46 -23.71 -1.45
C SER A 1021 -9.94 -23.48 -1.17
N ILE A 1022 -10.25 -22.88 -0.02
CA ILE A 1022 -11.61 -22.45 0.35
C ILE A 1022 -12.09 -21.31 -0.56
N VAL A 1023 -11.16 -20.46 -1.01
CA VAL A 1023 -11.48 -19.25 -1.78
C VAL A 1023 -10.62 -19.13 -3.04
N ALA A 1024 -11.17 -18.50 -4.06
CA ALA A 1024 -10.47 -18.17 -5.30
C ALA A 1024 -10.61 -16.68 -5.62
N ALA A 1025 -9.50 -15.94 -5.65
CA ALA A 1025 -9.50 -14.54 -6.11
C ALA A 1025 -9.81 -14.48 -7.61
N LYS A 1026 -10.88 -13.76 -7.98
CA LYS A 1026 -11.38 -13.66 -9.37
C LYS A 1026 -11.27 -12.27 -9.96
N HIS A 1027 -11.34 -11.24 -9.13
CA HIS A 1027 -11.31 -9.84 -9.58
C HIS A 1027 -10.46 -9.00 -8.63
N VAL A 1028 -9.83 -7.96 -9.18
CA VAL A 1028 -9.10 -6.94 -8.44
C VAL A 1028 -9.82 -5.62 -8.59
N LEU A 1029 -10.03 -4.93 -7.48
CA LEU A 1029 -10.73 -3.66 -7.38
C LEU A 1029 -9.75 -2.57 -6.96
N LEU A 1030 -9.79 -1.44 -7.65
CA LEU A 1030 -8.91 -0.31 -7.38
C LEU A 1030 -9.71 1.00 -7.26
N THR A 1031 -9.29 1.87 -6.35
CA THR A 1031 -9.95 3.16 -6.11
C THR A 1031 -9.06 4.36 -6.47
N PRO A 1032 -9.65 5.54 -6.74
CA PRO A 1032 -8.92 6.81 -6.81
C PRO A 1032 -8.16 7.14 -5.52
N GLY A 1033 -8.48 6.48 -4.41
CA GLY A 1033 -7.78 6.62 -3.15
C GLY A 1033 -6.43 5.90 -3.03
N GLY A 1034 -6.07 5.13 -4.05
CA GLY A 1034 -4.89 4.27 -4.03
C GLY A 1034 -5.12 2.91 -3.35
N ARG A 1035 -6.35 2.62 -2.91
CA ARG A 1035 -6.70 1.32 -2.31
C ARG A 1035 -6.77 0.25 -3.40
N ILE A 1036 -6.24 -0.93 -3.09
CA ILE A 1036 -6.35 -2.14 -3.92
C ILE A 1036 -7.01 -3.22 -3.08
N SER A 1037 -8.06 -3.84 -3.57
CA SER A 1037 -8.81 -4.91 -2.90
C SER A 1037 -9.01 -6.10 -3.81
N LEU A 1038 -9.19 -7.27 -3.22
CA LEU A 1038 -9.46 -8.52 -3.92
C LEU A 1038 -10.92 -8.91 -3.72
N ILE A 1039 -11.56 -9.38 -4.79
CA ILE A 1039 -12.85 -10.05 -4.72
C ILE A 1039 -12.63 -11.55 -4.93
N GLN A 1040 -12.92 -12.32 -3.89
CA GLN A 1040 -12.70 -13.75 -3.83
C GLN A 1040 -14.03 -14.49 -3.83
N GLU A 1041 -14.16 -15.52 -4.65
CA GLU A 1041 -15.29 -16.46 -4.63
C GLU A 1041 -15.05 -17.50 -3.54
N ILE A 1042 -16.09 -17.79 -2.74
CA ILE A 1042 -16.08 -18.90 -1.79
C ILE A 1042 -16.48 -20.18 -2.52
N LEU A 1043 -15.62 -21.18 -2.50
CA LEU A 1043 -15.81 -22.45 -3.20
C LEU A 1043 -16.44 -23.54 -2.32
N ASP A 1044 -16.38 -23.37 -0.99
CA ASP A 1044 -16.87 -24.33 0.01
C ASP A 1044 -18.16 -23.80 0.68
N GLU A 1045 -19.29 -24.38 0.30
CA GLU A 1045 -20.63 -23.97 0.78
C GLU A 1045 -20.82 -24.19 2.30
N GLU A 1046 -20.17 -25.19 2.90
CA GLU A 1046 -20.31 -25.44 4.34
C GLU A 1046 -19.59 -24.36 5.16
N LYS A 1047 -18.40 -23.96 4.69
CA LYS A 1047 -17.61 -22.88 5.32
C LYS A 1047 -18.21 -21.50 5.08
N GLU A 1048 -18.96 -21.29 3.99
CA GLU A 1048 -19.65 -20.02 3.69
C GLU A 1048 -20.53 -19.56 4.87
N MET A 1049 -21.39 -20.45 5.39
CA MET A 1049 -22.28 -20.12 6.50
C MET A 1049 -21.54 -19.83 7.80
N THR A 1050 -20.40 -20.50 8.00
CA THR A 1050 -19.56 -20.30 9.19
C THR A 1050 -18.87 -18.94 9.13
N LEU A 1051 -18.34 -18.55 7.97
CA LEU A 1051 -17.71 -17.25 7.77
C LEU A 1051 -18.71 -16.10 7.96
N LEU A 1052 -19.95 -16.24 7.46
CA LEU A 1052 -21.02 -15.28 7.70
C LEU A 1052 -21.35 -15.14 9.21
N ALA A 1053 -21.39 -16.25 9.95
CA ALA A 1053 -21.62 -16.23 11.38
C ALA A 1053 -20.47 -15.55 12.14
N ILE A 1054 -19.21 -15.77 11.72
CA ILE A 1054 -18.03 -15.11 12.28
C ILE A 1054 -18.10 -13.60 12.04
N GLU A 1055 -18.35 -13.16 10.81
CA GLU A 1055 -18.47 -11.73 10.47
C GLU A 1055 -19.57 -11.05 11.31
N ARG A 1056 -20.75 -11.66 11.39
CA ARG A 1056 -21.87 -11.13 12.19
C ARG A 1056 -21.49 -10.96 13.65
N ASN A 1057 -20.91 -12.00 14.27
CA ASN A 1057 -20.55 -11.96 15.69
C ASN A 1057 -19.42 -10.93 15.94
N MET A 1058 -18.46 -10.82 15.01
CA MET A 1058 -17.38 -9.85 15.10
C MET A 1058 -17.89 -8.41 14.95
N SER A 1059 -18.76 -8.15 13.98
CA SER A 1059 -19.41 -6.85 13.75
C SER A 1059 -20.19 -6.39 14.99
N ALA A 1060 -20.95 -7.29 15.61
CA ALA A 1060 -21.66 -7.00 16.86
C ALA A 1060 -20.69 -6.72 18.02
N ALA A 1061 -19.60 -7.48 18.14
CA ALA A 1061 -18.59 -7.26 19.17
C ALA A 1061 -17.88 -5.90 19.02
N LEU A 1062 -17.52 -5.51 17.79
CA LEU A 1062 -16.90 -4.23 17.46
C LEU A 1062 -17.83 -3.05 17.79
N LYS A 1063 -19.11 -3.13 17.38
CA LYS A 1063 -20.10 -2.10 17.69
C LYS A 1063 -20.32 -1.93 19.20
N ALA A 1064 -20.32 -3.03 19.94
CA ALA A 1064 -20.49 -3.01 21.40
C ALA A 1064 -19.28 -2.41 22.15
N GLU A 1065 -18.08 -2.45 21.57
CA GLU A 1065 -16.89 -1.79 22.10
C GLU A 1065 -16.77 -0.33 21.61
N ARG A 1066 -17.16 -0.09 20.36
CA ARG A 1066 -17.01 1.18 19.64
C ARG A 1066 -18.35 1.58 19.04
N ASP A 1067 -19.10 2.41 19.77
CA ASP A 1067 -20.45 2.83 19.37
C ASP A 1067 -20.52 3.51 17.98
N HIS A 1068 -19.45 4.19 17.58
CA HIS A 1068 -19.33 4.84 16.27
C HIS A 1068 -19.01 3.88 15.10
N TYR A 1069 -18.72 2.62 15.38
CA TYR A 1069 -18.21 1.64 14.42
C TYR A 1069 -19.27 0.56 14.13
N ASP A 1070 -20.34 0.96 13.43
CA ASP A 1070 -21.43 0.08 13.03
C ASP A 1070 -21.26 -0.42 11.59
N VAL A 1071 -20.55 -1.53 11.44
CA VAL A 1071 -20.18 -2.10 10.13
C VAL A 1071 -21.40 -2.55 9.34
N GLY A 1072 -22.33 -3.28 9.96
CA GLY A 1072 -23.49 -3.83 9.23
C GLY A 1072 -24.35 -2.72 8.62
N SER A 1073 -24.49 -1.62 9.37
CA SER A 1073 -25.10 -0.38 8.90
C SER A 1073 -24.32 0.32 7.77
N TRP A 1074 -22.99 0.30 7.82
CA TRP A 1074 -22.12 0.96 6.85
C TRP A 1074 -22.06 0.19 5.51
N ARG A 1075 -22.00 -1.14 5.56
CA ARG A 1075 -21.93 -2.01 4.37
C ARG A 1075 -23.27 -2.18 3.67
N ALA A 1076 -24.36 -1.77 4.31
CA ALA A 1076 -25.68 -1.68 3.69
C ALA A 1076 -25.67 -0.83 2.41
N PRO A 1077 -26.57 -1.07 1.45
CA PRO A 1077 -26.71 -0.24 0.26
C PRO A 1077 -26.95 1.27 0.55
N HIS A 1078 -26.21 2.14 -0.14
CA HIS A 1078 -26.40 3.59 -0.05
C HIS A 1078 -26.84 4.20 -1.38
N VAL A 1079 -27.44 5.39 -1.30
CA VAL A 1079 -27.58 6.33 -2.42
C VAL A 1079 -26.90 7.62 -1.98
N ASN A 1080 -26.37 8.40 -2.91
CA ASN A 1080 -25.52 9.60 -2.77
C ASN A 1080 -25.68 10.49 -1.50
N THR A 1081 -26.87 10.58 -0.89
CA THR A 1081 -27.13 11.40 0.32
C THR A 1081 -27.61 10.63 1.54
N ARG A 1082 -27.91 9.33 1.43
CA ARG A 1082 -28.51 8.53 2.51
C ARG A 1082 -28.44 7.03 2.25
N ARG A 1083 -28.57 6.27 3.33
CA ARG A 1083 -28.85 4.84 3.29
C ARG A 1083 -30.17 4.55 2.56
N VAL A 1084 -30.21 3.45 1.80
CA VAL A 1084 -31.46 2.97 1.22
C VAL A 1084 -32.30 2.31 2.31
N ILE A 1085 -33.50 2.83 2.53
CA ILE A 1085 -34.45 2.31 3.53
C ILE A 1085 -35.68 1.83 2.78
N THR A 1086 -36.09 0.58 3.00
CA THR A 1086 -37.36 0.02 2.54
C THR A 1086 -38.18 -0.37 3.77
N SER A 1087 -39.38 0.20 3.94
CA SER A 1087 -40.34 -0.19 4.99
C SER A 1087 -39.75 -0.35 6.40
N GLU A 1088 -39.43 0.77 7.04
CA GLU A 1088 -39.00 0.92 8.46
C GLU A 1088 -37.70 0.20 8.90
N GLU A 1089 -37.14 -0.71 8.11
CA GLU A 1089 -35.85 -1.36 8.38
C GLU A 1089 -34.77 -0.98 7.34
N PRO A 1090 -33.51 -0.76 7.75
CA PRO A 1090 -32.41 -0.56 6.80
C PRO A 1090 -32.12 -1.85 6.03
N LEU A 1091 -31.89 -1.75 4.72
CA LEU A 1091 -31.38 -2.86 3.92
C LEU A 1091 -30.05 -3.34 4.52
N GLN A 1092 -29.82 -4.65 4.53
CA GLN A 1092 -28.53 -5.22 4.91
C GLN A 1092 -27.73 -5.56 3.67
N SER A 1093 -26.40 -5.59 3.80
CA SER A 1093 -25.54 -6.18 2.78
C SER A 1093 -25.84 -7.67 2.64
N TYR A 1094 -25.75 -8.17 1.42
CA TYR A 1094 -25.90 -9.60 1.13
C TYR A 1094 -25.01 -9.99 -0.05
N GLY A 1095 -24.68 -11.28 -0.15
CA GLY A 1095 -23.84 -11.82 -1.24
C GLY A 1095 -22.34 -11.49 -1.14
N PHE A 1096 -21.95 -10.63 -0.20
CA PHE A 1096 -20.56 -10.23 0.08
C PHE A 1096 -20.25 -10.34 1.58
N LEU A 1097 -19.06 -10.82 1.93
CA LEU A 1097 -18.46 -10.77 3.26
C LEU A 1097 -17.32 -9.75 3.30
N ASP A 1098 -17.19 -9.03 4.42
CA ASP A 1098 -16.09 -8.09 4.67
C ASP A 1098 -14.85 -8.83 5.23
N GLY A 1099 -13.87 -9.05 4.36
CA GLY A 1099 -12.60 -9.68 4.69
C GLY A 1099 -11.74 -8.89 5.68
N ASP A 1100 -11.91 -7.57 5.76
CA ASP A 1100 -11.16 -6.73 6.70
C ASP A 1100 -11.69 -6.97 8.13
N ILE A 1101 -13.00 -7.14 8.30
CA ILE A 1101 -13.61 -7.52 9.59
C ILE A 1101 -13.22 -8.93 10.02
N LEU A 1102 -13.20 -9.87 9.09
CA LEU A 1102 -12.68 -11.21 9.33
C LEU A 1102 -11.21 -11.17 9.78
N SER A 1103 -10.41 -10.25 9.24
CA SER A 1103 -9.01 -10.08 9.62
C SER A 1103 -8.82 -9.59 11.06
N HIS A 1104 -9.72 -8.72 11.57
CA HIS A 1104 -9.66 -8.26 12.95
C HIS A 1104 -9.80 -9.40 13.97
N ALA A 1105 -10.54 -10.45 13.64
CA ALA A 1105 -10.66 -11.62 14.52
C ALA A 1105 -9.30 -12.34 14.72
N LEU A 1106 -8.36 -12.23 13.77
CA LEU A 1106 -7.01 -12.78 13.88
C LEU A 1106 -6.11 -11.98 14.84
N GLU A 1107 -6.48 -10.74 15.16
CA GLU A 1107 -5.72 -9.83 16.03
C GLU A 1107 -6.13 -9.94 17.51
N LEU A 1108 -7.24 -10.62 17.79
CA LEU A 1108 -7.75 -10.76 19.15
C LEU A 1108 -6.88 -11.70 20.00
N ASP A 1109 -6.67 -11.31 21.25
CA ASP A 1109 -6.15 -12.20 22.29
C ASP A 1109 -7.21 -13.26 22.62
N PRO A 1110 -6.89 -14.57 22.60
CA PRO A 1110 -7.83 -15.65 22.94
C PRO A 1110 -8.59 -15.46 24.25
N ASP A 1111 -7.96 -14.82 25.25
CA ASP A 1111 -8.56 -14.62 26.57
C ASP A 1111 -9.37 -13.30 26.69
N SER A 1112 -9.33 -12.46 25.65
CA SER A 1112 -10.03 -11.18 25.63
C SER A 1112 -11.54 -11.32 25.70
N GLU A 1113 -12.21 -10.27 26.20
CA GLU A 1113 -13.67 -10.22 26.21
C GLU A 1113 -14.25 -10.24 24.78
N MET A 1114 -13.55 -9.63 23.81
CA MET A 1114 -13.94 -9.66 22.40
C MET A 1114 -13.91 -11.07 21.82
N ALA A 1115 -12.87 -11.87 22.10
CA ALA A 1115 -12.81 -13.25 21.64
C ALA A 1115 -13.96 -14.10 22.21
N LYS A 1116 -14.35 -13.85 23.46
CA LYS A 1116 -15.51 -14.50 24.09
C LYS A 1116 -16.83 -14.07 23.45
N ARG A 1117 -16.98 -12.78 23.10
CA ARG A 1117 -18.16 -12.27 22.38
C ARG A 1117 -18.24 -12.85 20.97
N LEU A 1118 -17.12 -12.99 20.28
CA LEU A 1118 -17.04 -13.63 18.96
C LEU A 1118 -17.57 -15.07 18.99
N LEU A 1119 -17.14 -15.87 19.97
CA LEU A 1119 -17.55 -17.27 20.09
C LEU A 1119 -19.00 -17.44 20.55
N ASN A 1120 -19.46 -16.62 21.51
CA ASN A 1120 -20.80 -16.79 22.08
C ASN A 1120 -21.90 -16.09 21.28
N GLY A 1121 -21.55 -15.11 20.45
CA GLY A 1121 -22.53 -14.24 19.79
C GLY A 1121 -23.29 -13.34 20.77
N SER A 1122 -24.30 -12.63 20.27
CA SER A 1122 -25.20 -11.80 21.11
C SER A 1122 -26.37 -12.61 21.67
N ARG A 1123 -26.73 -13.71 21.02
CA ARG A 1123 -27.81 -14.64 21.39
C ARG A 1123 -27.29 -16.08 21.41
N GLU A 1124 -27.95 -16.96 22.16
CA GLU A 1124 -27.53 -18.38 22.27
C GLU A 1124 -27.50 -19.10 20.92
N ALA A 1125 -28.42 -18.77 20.00
CA ALA A 1125 -28.45 -19.32 18.64
C ALA A 1125 -27.32 -18.81 17.72
N GLU A 1126 -26.58 -17.78 18.15
CA GLU A 1126 -25.46 -17.20 17.40
C GLU A 1126 -24.11 -17.76 17.83
N LYS A 1127 -24.11 -18.65 18.82
CA LYS A 1127 -22.90 -19.30 19.33
C LYS A 1127 -22.25 -20.15 18.24
N LEU A 1128 -20.93 -20.02 18.12
CA LEU A 1128 -20.12 -20.82 17.20
C LEU A 1128 -19.78 -22.16 17.87
N ASP A 1129 -20.03 -23.26 17.16
CA ASP A 1129 -19.64 -24.62 17.57
C ASP A 1129 -18.16 -24.91 17.25
N MET A 1130 -17.30 -23.93 17.51
CA MET A 1130 -15.86 -23.98 17.22
C MET A 1130 -15.08 -23.37 18.38
N THR A 1131 -13.87 -23.87 18.60
CA THR A 1131 -12.88 -23.23 19.46
C THR A 1131 -12.28 -22.00 18.77
N PHE A 1132 -11.76 -21.04 19.56
CA PHE A 1132 -11.07 -19.88 19.00
C PHE A 1132 -9.90 -20.28 18.09
N SER A 1133 -9.21 -21.39 18.41
CA SER A 1133 -8.12 -21.90 17.58
C SER A 1133 -8.58 -22.41 16.22
N GLU A 1134 -9.76 -23.02 16.14
CA GLU A 1134 -10.34 -23.48 14.87
C GLU A 1134 -10.83 -22.31 14.03
N VAL A 1135 -11.50 -21.32 14.64
CA VAL A 1135 -11.89 -20.06 13.97
C VAL A 1135 -10.66 -19.38 13.38
N ARG A 1136 -9.60 -19.24 14.19
CA ARG A 1136 -8.34 -18.65 13.74
C ARG A 1136 -7.70 -19.43 12.60
N GLY A 1137 -7.68 -20.77 12.68
CA GLY A 1137 -7.14 -21.62 11.63
C GLY A 1137 -7.87 -21.46 10.30
N LEU A 1138 -9.21 -21.43 10.35
CA LEU A 1138 -10.06 -21.19 9.18
C LEU A 1138 -9.78 -19.83 8.55
N LEU A 1139 -9.72 -18.77 9.36
CA LEU A 1139 -9.47 -17.41 8.87
C LEU A 1139 -8.06 -17.24 8.31
N GLU A 1140 -7.05 -17.89 8.90
CA GLU A 1140 -5.69 -17.89 8.36
C GLU A 1140 -5.62 -18.57 6.98
N GLU A 1141 -6.42 -19.61 6.74
CA GLU A 1141 -6.50 -20.29 5.44
C GLU A 1141 -7.21 -19.42 4.38
N VAL A 1142 -8.34 -18.79 4.76
CA VAL A 1142 -9.13 -17.92 3.88
C VAL A 1142 -8.39 -16.64 3.51
N LEU A 1143 -7.70 -16.01 4.47
CA LEU A 1143 -7.01 -14.73 4.31
C LEU A 1143 -5.51 -14.90 3.97
N ALA A 1144 -5.08 -16.10 3.61
CA ALA A 1144 -3.68 -16.38 3.23
C ALA A 1144 -3.25 -15.71 1.91
N VAL A 1145 -4.20 -15.21 1.11
CA VAL A 1145 -4.00 -14.69 -0.25
C VAL A 1145 -3.51 -13.26 -0.26
#